data_AF-A0A523XFI7-F1
#
_entry.id   AF-A0A523XFI7-F1
#
_cell.length_a   1.000
_cell.length_b   1.000
_cell.length_c   1.000
_cell.angle_alpha   90.00
_cell.angle_beta   90.00
_cell.angle_gamma   90.00
#
_symmetry.space_group_name_H-M   'P 1'
#
loop_
_entity.id
_entity.type
_entity.pdbx_description
1 polymer ?
#
loop_
_entity_poly.entity_id
_entity_poly.type
_entity_poly.pdbx_seq_one_letter_code
_entity_poly.pdbx_strand_id
1 'polypeptide(L)'
;PPPWRHPDQIIGCFRPRISIGATTIADVFASFSSEGPVAWDIDPFFDYAYPPGLLKPDVCAPGDNIKSLAYNNNNGYFDGWDGTSMATPHVAGTVALMLQKTLLLSPAEVDEILETTALDLGDPGKDNDYGAGRIQAWEAVDATWPPDRPNVRYRTIVYDDTAAGNGDGIFDPWETVDAFISLDNNGGQDAETVNVVLRTEDTLLIIEDSTASYPDIPMGENRRNDADPFVFSADLSTPEGYIAQVVAHITAAGGYEWDRSFQVQIGVQPVLWADHNIGNMVFTVTCIAACGHTETDSISMEGTGLIFPKAGGGNLLKIGSIWIGNASSYVVNRDYSAGNADWQTVVPGGWLRLGATLFSDQDGEARYEDAGAPSPKGLSVEQRSWAWADPPYDDFVIMMYKLTNTGAANLGNLYAGQFMDFDMTVSNPDDDLGGRDVDRNLIYMYDASEPEYAGIRALGAIPVKNLTFIENALYIDPWGYMPDSYKFQLLKGIMGIPEASTEKNWSTLVSVGPFDLAAGDSTYVGFAIVCGEDYNDLLTNSDEADSIFREKTGILEEMTPVSPPIALSLFQNVPNPFHTHTSIRFVMTKKGELSLKVFDISGRVVASLYEGSASEGAHVARWDGRTDEGGPLPSGVYFYSLTTAERTITKKLVVLR
;
A
#
# COMPACT_ATOMS: atom_id res chain seq x y z
N PRO A 1 37.39 2.62 -3.78
CA PRO A 1 36.05 3.07 -4.20
C PRO A 1 35.14 3.19 -2.97
N PRO A 2 34.80 4.42 -2.55
CA PRO A 2 34.08 4.64 -1.30
C PRO A 2 32.68 4.01 -1.37
N PRO A 3 32.24 3.24 -0.37
CA PRO A 3 30.84 2.96 -0.16
C PRO A 3 30.43 3.64 1.15
N TRP A 4 30.40 4.98 1.19
CA TRP A 4 30.02 5.69 2.42
C TRP A 4 28.55 6.08 2.48
N ARG A 5 27.73 5.51 1.57
CA ARG A 5 26.31 5.25 1.82
C ARG A 5 26.12 3.75 1.87
N HIS A 6 25.48 3.25 2.92
CA HIS A 6 24.97 1.88 2.88
C HIS A 6 23.94 1.80 1.73
N PRO A 7 23.96 0.76 0.88
CA PRO A 7 23.00 0.61 -0.23
C PRO A 7 21.52 0.72 0.21
N ASP A 8 21.25 0.41 1.48
CA ASP A 8 19.90 0.45 2.05
C ASP A 8 19.50 1.82 2.65
N GLN A 9 20.35 2.85 2.55
CA GLN A 9 20.00 4.22 2.94
C GLN A 9 19.23 4.91 1.80
N ILE A 10 17.95 4.56 1.69
CA ILE A 10 16.97 5.17 0.78
C ILE A 10 16.65 6.61 1.26
N ILE A 11 16.41 7.52 0.31
CA ILE A 11 15.84 8.84 0.61
C ILE A 11 14.42 8.64 1.17
N GLY A 12 14.23 8.83 2.48
CA GLY A 12 12.89 8.82 3.08
C GLY A 12 12.79 8.29 4.51
N CYS A 13 13.75 7.49 4.99
CA CYS A 13 13.74 6.97 6.37
C CYS A 13 15.02 7.37 7.13
N PHE A 14 14.83 8.05 8.26
CA PHE A 14 15.83 8.56 9.20
C PHE A 14 16.83 9.61 8.66
N ARG A 15 16.92 10.75 9.37
CA ARG A 15 17.93 11.79 9.09
C ARG A 15 19.33 11.16 9.23
N PRO A 16 20.23 11.27 8.23
CA PRO A 16 21.59 10.75 8.36
C PRO A 16 22.28 11.45 9.53
N ARG A 17 22.73 10.69 10.53
CA ARG A 17 23.48 11.21 11.69
C ARG A 17 24.93 10.73 11.59
N ILE A 18 25.86 11.65 11.80
CA ILE A 18 27.28 11.35 11.93
C ILE A 18 27.54 10.94 13.39
N SER A 19 27.97 9.71 13.59
CA SER A 19 28.15 9.07 14.89
C SER A 19 29.62 9.14 15.30
N ILE A 20 29.89 9.64 16.51
CA ILE A 20 31.24 10.01 16.94
C ILE A 20 31.71 9.14 18.10
N GLY A 21 32.77 8.37 17.89
CA GLY A 21 33.49 7.68 18.96
C GLY A 21 34.54 8.57 19.63
N ALA A 22 35.11 8.09 20.73
CA ALA A 22 36.10 8.83 21.52
C ALA A 22 37.47 8.16 21.48
N THR A 23 38.51 8.97 21.27
CA THR A 23 39.91 8.57 21.48
C THR A 23 40.53 9.27 22.69
N THR A 24 41.59 8.65 23.20
CA THR A 24 42.52 9.25 24.15
C THR A 24 43.50 10.20 23.47
N ILE A 25 44.27 10.95 24.26
CA ILE A 25 45.35 11.81 23.73
C ILE A 25 46.44 11.03 22.98
N ALA A 26 46.54 9.72 23.20
CA ALA A 26 47.48 8.83 22.51
C ALA A 26 46.89 8.18 21.24
N ASP A 27 45.73 8.67 20.78
CA ASP A 27 44.96 8.11 19.66
C ASP A 27 44.54 6.65 19.86
N VAL A 28 44.55 6.17 21.11
CA VAL A 28 43.97 4.88 21.51
C VAL A 28 42.47 5.06 21.70
N PHE A 29 41.66 4.11 21.21
CA PHE A 29 40.23 4.05 21.47
C PHE A 29 39.94 4.13 22.97
N ALA A 30 39.05 5.05 23.36
CA ALA A 30 38.73 5.24 24.77
C ALA A 30 37.86 4.09 25.26
N SER A 31 38.20 3.47 26.39
CA SER A 31 37.51 2.27 26.90
C SER A 31 36.03 2.47 27.25
N PHE A 32 35.56 3.72 27.31
CA PHE A 32 34.15 4.08 27.53
C PHE A 32 33.39 4.39 26.23
N SER A 33 34.09 4.45 25.09
CA SER A 33 33.47 4.71 23.80
C SER A 33 32.68 3.49 23.36
N SER A 34 31.48 3.71 22.84
CA SER A 34 30.66 2.62 22.32
C SER A 34 31.23 2.09 21.01
N GLU A 35 31.35 0.78 20.91
CA GLU A 35 31.76 0.04 19.71
C GLU A 35 30.52 -0.38 18.91
N GLY A 36 30.68 -0.49 17.59
CA GLY A 36 29.75 -1.19 16.72
C GLY A 36 29.95 -2.71 16.73
N PRO A 37 29.28 -3.45 15.83
CA PRO A 37 28.26 -2.94 14.92
C PRO A 37 26.96 -2.63 15.68
N VAL A 38 26.22 -1.64 15.19
CA VAL A 38 24.88 -1.37 15.71
C VAL A 38 23.92 -2.41 15.15
N ALA A 39 23.25 -3.12 16.06
CA ALA A 39 22.19 -4.07 15.75
C ALA A 39 20.99 -3.71 16.63
N TRP A 40 19.81 -3.57 16.02
CA TRP A 40 18.56 -3.33 16.72
C TRP A 40 17.64 -4.52 16.44
N ASP A 41 17.56 -5.42 17.42
CA ASP A 41 16.69 -6.61 17.43
C ASP A 41 15.77 -6.53 18.65
N ILE A 42 15.09 -5.38 18.79
CA ILE A 42 14.13 -5.11 19.86
C ILE A 42 12.86 -4.59 19.23
N ASP A 43 11.80 -5.37 19.31
CA ASP A 43 10.45 -4.99 18.92
C ASP A 43 10.06 -3.59 19.45
N PRO A 44 9.58 -2.65 18.61
CA PRO A 44 9.24 -2.76 17.18
C PRO A 44 10.36 -2.33 16.20
N PHE A 45 11.57 -2.07 16.68
CA PHE A 45 12.63 -1.47 15.89
C PHE A 45 13.64 -2.52 15.41
N PHE A 46 13.42 -3.03 14.20
CA PHE A 46 14.25 -4.06 13.55
C PHE A 46 15.17 -3.46 12.46
N ASP A 47 15.87 -2.38 12.80
CA ASP A 47 16.47 -1.50 11.79
C ASP A 47 17.73 -2.09 11.12
N TYR A 48 18.48 -2.98 11.79
CA TYR A 48 19.72 -3.55 11.24
C TYR A 48 19.96 -4.99 11.68
N ALA A 49 19.73 -5.94 10.77
CA ALA A 49 19.97 -7.36 10.99
C ALA A 49 21.48 -7.64 11.23
N TYR A 50 21.78 -8.35 12.31
CA TYR A 50 23.13 -8.84 12.61
C TYR A 50 23.18 -10.35 12.44
N PRO A 51 24.18 -10.91 11.73
CA PRO A 51 25.36 -10.25 11.14
C PRO A 51 25.13 -9.70 9.70
N PRO A 52 25.89 -8.67 9.25
CA PRO A 52 27.02 -8.05 9.97
C PRO A 52 26.62 -6.89 10.90
N GLY A 53 25.37 -6.39 10.86
CA GLY A 53 24.96 -5.15 11.52
C GLY A 53 25.52 -3.90 10.85
N LEU A 54 25.20 -2.71 11.37
CA LEU A 54 25.67 -1.44 10.80
C LEU A 54 27.03 -1.04 11.37
N LEU A 55 28.00 -0.74 10.51
CA LEU A 55 29.31 -0.21 10.90
C LEU A 55 29.17 1.19 11.52
N LYS A 56 29.51 1.30 12.80
CA LYS A 56 29.57 2.55 13.56
C LYS A 56 30.70 2.46 14.60
N PRO A 57 31.29 3.58 15.06
CA PRO A 57 30.98 4.97 14.69
C PRO A 57 31.37 5.33 13.25
N ASP A 58 31.01 6.53 12.78
CA ASP A 58 31.45 7.02 11.47
C ASP A 58 32.90 7.49 11.52
N VAL A 59 33.23 8.26 12.55
CA VAL A 59 34.58 8.75 12.86
C VAL A 59 34.76 8.86 14.37
N CYS A 60 35.99 9.07 14.82
CA CYS A 60 36.32 9.36 16.21
C CYS A 60 36.93 10.76 16.39
N ALA A 61 36.89 11.26 17.62
CA ALA A 61 37.57 12.48 18.04
C ALA A 61 38.08 12.38 19.49
N PRO A 62 39.01 13.24 19.92
CA PRO A 62 39.47 13.25 21.31
C PRO A 62 38.31 13.46 22.29
N GLY A 63 38.12 12.52 23.21
CA GLY A 63 37.04 12.54 24.20
C GLY A 63 37.48 12.18 25.63
N ASP A 64 38.75 11.84 25.83
CA ASP A 64 39.34 11.52 27.14
C ASP A 64 40.07 12.72 27.74
N ASN A 65 39.79 13.03 29.00
CA ASN A 65 40.38 14.10 29.79
C ASN A 65 40.34 15.48 29.09
N ILE A 66 39.19 15.82 28.50
CA ILE A 66 39.01 17.06 27.75
C ILE A 66 38.86 18.26 28.70
N LYS A 67 39.66 19.29 28.43
CA LYS A 67 39.58 20.57 29.14
C LYS A 67 38.48 21.44 28.55
N SER A 68 37.45 21.77 29.34
CA SER A 68 36.30 22.58 28.88
C SER A 68 35.67 23.44 29.99
N LEU A 69 34.68 24.25 29.64
CA LEU A 69 33.92 25.06 30.61
C LEU A 69 32.99 24.18 31.44
N ALA A 70 32.80 24.52 32.72
CA ALA A 70 31.85 23.84 33.59
C ALA A 70 30.78 24.85 34.06
N TYR A 71 29.50 24.48 33.91
CA TYR A 71 28.36 25.38 34.20
C TYR A 71 28.33 25.91 35.65
N ASN A 72 28.93 25.17 36.58
CA ASN A 72 29.00 25.47 37.99
C ASN A 72 30.33 26.11 38.42
N ASN A 73 31.20 26.49 37.48
CA ASN A 73 32.51 27.05 37.76
C ASN A 73 32.79 28.29 36.91
N ASN A 74 32.82 29.46 37.56
CA ASN A 74 33.14 30.73 36.92
C ASN A 74 34.64 31.10 36.95
N ASN A 75 35.52 30.17 37.35
CA ASN A 75 36.97 30.43 37.47
C ASN A 75 37.78 29.98 36.25
N GLY A 76 37.13 29.64 35.13
CA GLY A 76 37.79 29.27 33.87
C GLY A 76 37.58 27.81 33.46
N TYR A 77 38.50 27.28 32.65
CA TYR A 77 38.42 25.91 32.13
C TYR A 77 38.74 24.87 33.20
N PHE A 78 38.06 23.72 33.11
CA PHE A 78 38.18 22.56 33.99
C PHE A 78 38.68 21.35 33.18
N ASP A 79 39.65 20.63 33.72
CA ASP A 79 40.21 19.39 33.15
C ASP A 79 39.41 18.16 33.61
N GLY A 80 39.50 17.04 32.88
CA GLY A 80 38.96 15.75 33.34
C GLY A 80 37.53 15.44 32.92
N TRP A 81 37.06 15.99 31.79
CA TRP A 81 35.81 15.53 31.18
C TRP A 81 36.06 14.36 30.23
N ASP A 82 35.46 13.22 30.53
CA ASP A 82 35.55 12.00 29.73
C ASP A 82 34.20 11.70 29.08
N GLY A 83 34.20 11.38 27.78
CA GLY A 83 33.02 10.88 27.09
C GLY A 83 33.00 11.16 25.60
N THR A 84 32.24 10.36 24.86
CA THR A 84 31.80 10.69 23.49
C THR A 84 31.01 12.00 23.45
N SER A 85 30.41 12.41 24.58
CA SER A 85 29.86 13.75 24.82
C SER A 85 30.87 14.89 24.66
N MET A 86 32.17 14.63 24.80
CA MET A 86 33.24 15.61 24.59
C MET A 86 33.83 15.52 23.17
N ALA A 87 33.88 14.32 22.61
CA ALA A 87 34.30 14.09 21.21
C ALA A 87 33.29 14.69 20.21
N THR A 88 31.99 14.51 20.44
CA THR A 88 30.91 15.02 19.57
C THR A 88 31.00 16.54 19.31
N PRO A 89 31.07 17.43 20.33
CA PRO A 89 31.18 18.87 20.10
C PRO A 89 32.51 19.28 19.45
N HIS A 90 33.57 18.48 19.55
CA HIS A 90 34.82 18.71 18.81
C HIS A 90 34.60 18.55 17.29
N VAL A 91 33.91 17.49 16.89
CA VAL A 91 33.52 17.28 15.49
C VAL A 91 32.51 18.34 15.04
N ALA A 92 31.52 18.69 15.87
CA ALA A 92 30.57 19.75 15.55
C ALA A 92 31.24 21.11 15.30
N GLY A 93 32.27 21.46 16.08
CA GLY A 93 33.09 22.65 15.84
C GLY A 93 33.88 22.58 14.53
N THR A 94 34.39 21.40 14.17
CA THR A 94 35.04 21.17 12.87
C THR A 94 34.05 21.37 11.71
N VAL A 95 32.85 20.81 11.81
CA VAL A 95 31.78 21.01 10.83
C VAL A 95 31.37 22.47 10.72
N ALA A 96 31.34 23.21 11.83
CA ALA A 96 31.06 24.65 11.79
C ALA A 96 32.15 25.42 11.01
N LEU A 97 33.42 25.03 11.11
CA LEU A 97 34.50 25.61 10.30
C LEU A 97 34.37 25.23 8.81
N MET A 98 34.00 23.98 8.52
CA MET A 98 33.71 23.52 7.17
C MET A 98 32.59 24.36 6.52
N LEU A 99 31.49 24.55 7.26
CA LEU A 99 30.35 25.38 6.83
C LEU A 99 30.71 26.87 6.75
N GLN A 100 31.63 27.36 7.59
CA GLN A 100 32.11 28.74 7.48
C GLN A 100 32.88 28.98 6.18
N LYS A 101 33.70 28.01 5.74
CA LYS A 101 34.43 28.09 4.47
C LYS A 101 33.50 27.86 3.27
N THR A 102 32.55 26.94 3.40
CA THR A 102 31.62 26.53 2.35
C THR A 102 30.19 26.49 2.90
N LEU A 103 29.45 27.59 2.73
CA LEU A 103 28.17 27.86 3.42
C LEU A 103 27.06 26.84 3.17
N LEU A 104 27.16 26.01 2.14
CA LEU A 104 26.08 25.15 1.66
C LEU A 104 26.50 23.67 1.49
N LEU A 105 27.45 23.19 2.30
CA LEU A 105 27.73 21.75 2.39
C LEU A 105 26.49 21.00 2.89
N SER A 106 26.12 19.94 2.17
CA SER A 106 25.11 18.99 2.61
C SER A 106 25.65 18.09 3.73
N PRO A 107 24.79 17.52 4.57
CA PRO A 107 25.21 16.56 5.59
C PRO A 107 26.02 15.38 5.02
N ALA A 108 25.70 14.91 3.82
CA ALA A 108 26.43 13.82 3.16
C ALA A 108 27.85 14.24 2.73
N GLU A 109 28.03 15.46 2.21
CA GLU A 109 29.37 15.98 1.89
C GLU A 109 30.19 16.20 3.15
N VAL A 110 29.56 16.66 4.24
CA VAL A 110 30.23 16.79 5.54
C VAL A 110 30.74 15.44 6.01
N ASP A 111 29.88 14.41 6.00
CA ASP A 111 30.22 13.05 6.40
C ASP A 111 31.34 12.46 5.53
N GLU A 112 31.21 12.54 4.21
CA GLU A 112 32.22 12.07 3.25
C GLU A 112 33.58 12.74 3.48
N ILE A 113 33.61 14.06 3.64
CA ILE A 113 34.86 14.78 3.90
C ILE A 113 35.46 14.36 5.24
N LEU A 114 34.66 14.25 6.30
CA LEU A 114 35.15 13.84 7.61
C LEU A 114 35.75 12.44 7.59
N GLU A 115 35.10 11.48 6.92
CA GLU A 115 35.58 10.10 6.81
C GLU A 115 36.82 9.98 5.90
N THR A 116 36.83 10.66 4.74
CA THR A 116 37.93 10.53 3.77
C THR A 116 39.21 11.26 4.19
N THR A 117 39.10 12.24 5.08
CA THR A 117 40.23 13.00 5.63
C THR A 117 40.62 12.56 7.03
N ALA A 118 39.91 11.58 7.62
CA ALA A 118 40.24 11.04 8.92
C ALA A 118 41.60 10.33 8.86
N LEU A 119 42.32 10.40 9.99
CA LEU A 119 43.48 9.56 10.21
C LEU A 119 42.98 8.16 10.56
N ASP A 120 43.15 7.21 9.65
CA ASP A 120 42.83 5.80 9.85
C ASP A 120 43.59 5.24 11.08
N LEU A 121 42.85 4.62 11.99
CA LEU A 121 43.31 4.06 13.26
C LEU A 121 42.59 2.73 13.47
N GLY A 122 43.27 1.75 14.07
CA GLY A 122 42.71 0.41 14.25
C GLY A 122 43.02 -0.50 13.07
N ASP A 123 42.02 -1.26 12.63
CA ASP A 123 42.15 -2.13 11.46
C ASP A 123 42.07 -1.29 10.18
N PRO A 124 42.82 -1.60 9.11
CA PRO A 124 42.81 -0.77 7.91
C PRO A 124 41.41 -0.58 7.29
N GLY A 125 40.99 0.68 7.16
CA GLY A 125 39.67 1.05 6.64
C GLY A 125 38.62 1.24 7.74
N LYS A 126 37.35 1.43 7.35
CA LYS A 126 36.28 1.68 8.32
C LYS A 126 36.01 0.45 9.19
N ASP A 127 36.12 0.61 10.49
CA ASP A 127 35.90 -0.46 11.48
C ASP A 127 34.84 -0.07 12.54
N ASN A 128 34.54 -0.98 13.47
CA ASN A 128 33.53 -0.79 14.51
C ASN A 128 34.05 -0.07 15.77
N ASP A 129 35.35 0.25 15.81
CA ASP A 129 35.97 0.91 16.96
C ASP A 129 36.18 2.38 16.60
N TYR A 130 36.99 2.63 15.58
CA TYR A 130 37.41 3.97 15.15
C TYR A 130 36.53 4.55 14.04
N GLY A 131 35.63 3.76 13.44
CA GLY A 131 34.95 4.17 12.21
C GLY A 131 35.99 4.34 11.11
N ALA A 132 35.92 5.42 10.33
CA ALA A 132 36.95 5.76 9.35
C ALA A 132 38.25 6.31 9.98
N GLY A 133 38.30 6.45 11.31
CA GLY A 133 39.47 6.94 12.04
C GLY A 133 39.21 8.24 12.82
N ARG A 134 40.28 8.83 13.36
CA ARG A 134 40.18 10.11 14.08
C ARG A 134 40.14 11.28 13.11
N ILE A 135 39.18 12.19 13.25
CA ILE A 135 39.07 13.35 12.38
C ILE A 135 40.35 14.22 12.37
N GLN A 136 40.63 14.83 11.22
CA GLN A 136 41.67 15.83 11.06
C GLN A 136 41.06 17.16 10.64
N ALA A 137 40.74 18.02 11.62
CA ALA A 137 39.96 19.24 11.37
C ALA A 137 40.53 20.15 10.27
N TRP A 138 41.86 20.27 10.18
CA TRP A 138 42.52 21.02 9.10
C TRP A 138 42.25 20.39 7.74
N GLU A 139 42.50 19.09 7.58
CA GLU A 139 42.31 18.36 6.31
C GLU A 139 40.83 18.38 5.89
N ALA A 140 39.91 18.18 6.84
CA ALA A 140 38.48 18.26 6.59
C ALA A 140 38.06 19.66 6.09
N VAL A 141 38.53 20.73 6.73
CA VAL A 141 38.22 22.11 6.29
C VAL A 141 38.91 22.41 4.96
N ASP A 142 40.15 21.96 4.73
CA ASP A 142 40.86 22.20 3.48
C ASP A 142 40.20 21.48 2.29
N ALA A 143 39.68 20.27 2.53
CA ALA A 143 38.95 19.47 1.55
C ALA A 143 37.58 20.04 1.16
N THR A 144 37.00 20.98 1.93
CA THR A 144 35.76 21.65 1.50
C THR A 144 36.00 22.55 0.30
N TRP A 145 34.94 22.80 -0.48
CA TRP A 145 35.01 23.58 -1.71
C TRP A 145 35.50 25.01 -1.46
N PRO A 146 36.54 25.47 -2.19
CA PRO A 146 36.98 26.85 -2.17
C PRO A 146 35.84 27.83 -2.42
N PRO A 147 35.74 28.93 -1.67
CA PRO A 147 34.65 29.91 -1.80
C PRO A 147 34.75 30.77 -3.07
N ASP A 148 35.81 30.62 -3.87
CA ASP A 148 36.09 31.43 -5.07
C ASP A 148 35.71 30.74 -6.38
N ARG A 149 34.95 29.63 -6.32
CA ARG A 149 34.45 28.92 -7.51
C ARG A 149 33.04 28.36 -7.30
N PRO A 150 32.29 28.10 -8.39
CA PRO A 150 31.02 27.39 -8.30
C PRO A 150 31.23 25.93 -7.85
N ASN A 151 30.17 25.31 -7.34
CA ASN A 151 30.09 23.88 -7.12
C ASN A 151 28.72 23.38 -7.59
N VAL A 152 28.67 22.91 -8.82
CA VAL A 152 27.45 22.44 -9.47
C VAL A 152 27.28 20.95 -9.22
N ARG A 153 26.08 20.52 -8.81
CA ARG A 153 25.78 19.11 -8.55
C ARG A 153 24.37 18.74 -8.99
N TYR A 154 24.18 17.43 -9.20
CA TYR A 154 22.87 16.84 -9.43
C TYR A 154 21.95 17.04 -8.23
N ARG A 155 20.69 17.41 -8.49
CA ARG A 155 19.66 17.58 -7.46
C ARG A 155 18.48 16.63 -7.64
N THR A 156 17.83 16.67 -8.80
CA THR A 156 16.63 15.86 -9.12
C THR A 156 16.60 15.54 -10.60
N ILE A 157 15.85 14.50 -10.97
CA ILE A 157 15.48 14.17 -12.34
C ILE A 157 13.95 14.05 -12.42
N VAL A 158 13.37 14.48 -13.53
CA VAL A 158 11.96 14.31 -13.87
C VAL A 158 11.89 13.83 -15.31
N TYR A 159 11.02 12.87 -15.59
CA TYR A 159 10.84 12.29 -16.93
C TYR A 159 9.55 12.80 -17.57
N ASP A 160 9.61 13.05 -18.88
CA ASP A 160 8.44 13.17 -19.75
C ASP A 160 8.49 12.04 -20.77
N ASP A 161 7.56 11.11 -20.64
CA ASP A 161 7.43 9.92 -21.47
C ASP A 161 6.20 10.02 -22.40
N THR A 162 5.56 11.20 -22.51
CA THR A 162 4.32 11.36 -23.29
C THR A 162 4.51 11.18 -24.80
N ALA A 163 5.73 11.37 -25.31
CA ALA A 163 6.05 11.25 -26.73
C ALA A 163 6.40 9.81 -27.16
N ALA A 164 7.04 9.02 -26.28
CA ALA A 164 7.60 7.71 -26.60
C ALA A 164 7.58 6.71 -25.44
N GLY A 165 6.59 6.84 -24.55
CA GLY A 165 6.27 5.96 -23.43
C GLY A 165 4.76 5.88 -23.20
N ASN A 166 4.36 5.69 -21.95
CA ASN A 166 2.97 5.42 -21.59
C ASN A 166 2.24 6.64 -20.97
N GLY A 167 2.96 7.72 -20.70
CA GLY A 167 2.49 9.00 -20.17
C GLY A 167 2.31 9.02 -18.65
N ASP A 168 2.97 8.15 -17.90
CA ASP A 168 2.86 8.06 -16.43
C ASP A 168 3.94 8.85 -15.68
N GLY A 169 4.93 9.42 -16.38
CA GLY A 169 6.03 10.18 -15.77
C GLY A 169 7.08 9.32 -15.07
N ILE A 170 7.04 8.00 -15.25
CA ILE A 170 8.04 7.04 -14.84
C ILE A 170 8.93 6.73 -16.05
N PHE A 171 10.20 6.40 -15.82
CA PHE A 171 11.06 5.90 -16.88
C PHE A 171 11.08 4.38 -16.82
N ASP A 172 10.12 3.72 -17.46
CA ASP A 172 10.04 2.26 -17.44
C ASP A 172 11.10 1.59 -18.33
N PRO A 173 11.33 0.27 -18.17
CA PRO A 173 12.00 -0.50 -19.22
C PRO A 173 11.30 -0.25 -20.57
N TRP A 174 11.93 -0.54 -21.71
CA TRP A 174 11.38 -0.33 -23.07
C TRP A 174 11.03 1.11 -23.50
N GLU A 175 11.05 2.10 -22.62
CA GLU A 175 10.67 3.48 -22.96
C GLU A 175 11.84 4.34 -23.44
N THR A 176 11.49 5.41 -24.15
CA THR A 176 12.37 6.54 -24.43
C THR A 176 11.74 7.79 -23.81
N VAL A 177 12.49 8.52 -22.99
CA VAL A 177 11.98 9.65 -22.19
C VAL A 177 12.87 10.89 -22.33
N ASP A 178 12.24 12.07 -22.25
CA ASP A 178 12.94 13.32 -22.04
C ASP A 178 13.26 13.47 -20.54
N ALA A 179 14.54 13.58 -20.21
CA ALA A 179 15.06 13.66 -18.85
C ALA A 179 15.45 15.09 -18.48
N PHE A 180 14.64 15.69 -17.62
CA PHE A 180 14.84 17.03 -17.06
C PHE A 180 15.59 16.95 -15.73
N ILE A 181 16.88 17.25 -15.75
CA ILE A 181 17.76 17.20 -14.58
C ILE A 181 17.92 18.61 -14.01
N SER A 182 17.63 18.76 -12.73
CA SER A 182 17.94 19.98 -11.97
C SER A 182 19.32 19.88 -11.36
N LEU A 183 20.10 20.96 -11.49
CA LEU A 183 21.40 21.12 -10.85
C LEU A 183 21.33 22.25 -9.83
N ASP A 184 21.98 22.10 -8.67
CA ASP A 184 22.19 23.20 -7.72
C ASP A 184 23.64 23.64 -7.66
N ASN A 185 23.84 24.93 -7.34
CA ASN A 185 25.15 25.52 -7.13
C ASN A 185 25.32 25.90 -5.65
N ASN A 186 26.05 25.08 -4.90
CA ASN A 186 26.33 25.31 -3.49
C ASN A 186 27.76 25.86 -3.25
N GLY A 187 28.44 26.29 -4.32
CA GLY A 187 29.75 26.93 -4.27
C GLY A 187 29.70 28.36 -3.74
N GLY A 188 30.82 29.08 -3.84
CA GLY A 188 30.91 30.48 -3.38
C GLY A 188 30.85 31.53 -4.49
N GLN A 189 30.58 31.11 -5.74
CA GLN A 189 30.42 31.97 -6.91
C GLN A 189 29.29 31.44 -7.80
N ASP A 190 28.77 32.28 -8.69
CA ASP A 190 27.80 31.90 -9.71
C ASP A 190 28.43 30.91 -10.72
N ALA A 191 27.64 29.97 -11.21
CA ALA A 191 28.04 29.08 -12.28
C ALA A 191 27.47 29.61 -13.60
N GLU A 192 28.31 30.21 -14.42
CA GLU A 192 27.91 30.79 -15.71
C GLU A 192 28.23 29.84 -16.87
N THR A 193 27.43 29.84 -17.93
CA THR A 193 27.64 29.00 -19.13
C THR A 193 27.79 27.50 -18.78
N VAL A 194 26.84 26.98 -17.99
CA VAL A 194 26.89 25.60 -17.49
C VAL A 194 26.51 24.63 -18.61
N ASN A 195 27.39 23.68 -18.91
CA ASN A 195 27.16 22.62 -19.88
C ASN A 195 27.45 21.26 -19.24
N VAL A 196 26.62 20.27 -19.56
CA VAL A 196 26.75 18.91 -19.03
C VAL A 196 26.83 17.90 -20.15
N VAL A 197 27.75 16.94 -20.01
CA VAL A 197 27.83 15.74 -20.85
C VAL A 197 27.67 14.51 -19.96
N LEU A 198 26.61 13.73 -20.18
CA LEU A 198 26.37 12.50 -19.45
C LEU A 198 27.10 11.32 -20.08
N ARG A 199 27.54 10.39 -19.24
CA ARG A 199 28.21 9.15 -19.64
C ARG A 199 27.73 8.02 -18.76
N THR A 200 27.60 6.82 -19.32
CA THR A 200 27.35 5.62 -18.55
C THR A 200 28.17 4.46 -19.13
N GLU A 201 28.59 3.55 -18.26
CA GLU A 201 29.12 2.24 -18.66
C GLU A 201 28.02 1.16 -18.62
N ASP A 202 26.81 1.53 -18.20
CA ASP A 202 25.67 0.64 -18.11
C ASP A 202 25.17 0.28 -19.52
N THR A 203 24.84 -0.99 -19.73
CA THR A 203 24.38 -1.49 -21.03
C THR A 203 22.86 -1.53 -21.15
N LEU A 204 22.13 -1.35 -20.05
CA LEU A 204 20.67 -1.36 -19.99
C LEU A 204 20.09 0.07 -20.08
N LEU A 205 20.86 1.06 -19.63
CA LEU A 205 20.59 2.49 -19.88
C LEU A 205 21.31 2.97 -21.14
N ILE A 206 20.56 3.54 -22.08
CA ILE A 206 21.08 4.22 -23.26
C ILE A 206 20.83 5.72 -23.10
N ILE A 207 21.89 6.52 -23.28
CA ILE A 207 21.79 7.98 -23.31
C ILE A 207 21.83 8.40 -24.78
N GLU A 208 20.67 8.68 -25.37
CA GLU A 208 20.52 9.03 -26.78
C GLU A 208 20.96 10.47 -27.06
N ASP A 209 20.57 11.40 -26.18
CA ASP A 209 21.15 12.74 -26.11
C ASP A 209 21.86 12.91 -24.77
N SER A 210 23.18 12.99 -24.85
CA SER A 210 24.07 13.10 -23.70
C SER A 210 24.41 14.53 -23.31
N THR A 211 23.98 15.53 -24.08
CA THR A 211 24.44 16.91 -23.89
C THR A 211 23.29 17.83 -23.51
N ALA A 212 23.50 18.70 -22.53
CA ALA A 212 22.54 19.74 -22.19
C ALA A 212 23.23 21.04 -21.79
N SER A 213 22.64 22.15 -22.23
CA SER A 213 22.98 23.50 -21.80
C SER A 213 22.02 23.98 -20.69
N TYR A 214 22.58 24.59 -19.66
CA TYR A 214 21.82 25.13 -18.53
C TYR A 214 21.85 26.67 -18.52
N PRO A 215 20.78 27.32 -18.02
CA PRO A 215 20.88 28.71 -17.59
C PRO A 215 21.96 28.89 -16.52
N ASP A 216 22.47 30.11 -16.38
CA ASP A 216 23.39 30.43 -15.28
C ASP A 216 22.73 30.08 -13.92
N ILE A 217 23.52 29.48 -13.03
CA ILE A 217 23.08 28.99 -11.73
C ILE A 217 23.73 29.86 -10.65
N PRO A 218 23.02 30.89 -10.13
CA PRO A 218 23.56 31.74 -9.08
C PRO A 218 23.93 30.94 -7.82
N MET A 219 24.82 31.50 -7.01
CA MET A 219 25.21 30.93 -5.72
C MET A 219 23.97 30.65 -4.85
N GLY A 220 23.82 29.41 -4.39
CA GLY A 220 22.72 28.94 -3.54
C GLY A 220 21.42 28.65 -4.28
N GLU A 221 21.40 28.76 -5.60
CA GLU A 221 20.24 28.48 -6.43
C GLU A 221 20.35 27.16 -7.20
N ASN A 222 19.29 26.81 -7.90
CA ASN A 222 19.21 25.65 -8.77
C ASN A 222 18.55 26.00 -10.11
N ARG A 223 18.92 25.29 -11.17
CA ARG A 223 18.34 25.42 -12.52
C ARG A 223 18.14 24.05 -13.14
N ARG A 224 17.16 23.96 -14.03
CA ARG A 224 16.84 22.77 -14.82
C ARG A 224 17.12 23.04 -16.30
N ASN A 225 17.41 21.98 -17.05
CA ASN A 225 17.62 22.03 -18.50
C ASN A 225 16.31 22.06 -19.30
N ASP A 226 15.35 22.91 -18.94
CA ASP A 226 14.01 22.94 -19.56
C ASP A 226 14.01 23.14 -21.08
N ALA A 227 15.02 23.85 -21.59
CA ALA A 227 15.14 24.15 -23.01
C ALA A 227 15.90 23.06 -23.81
N ASP A 228 16.55 22.13 -23.12
CA ASP A 228 17.51 21.18 -23.69
C ASP A 228 17.55 19.89 -22.82
N PRO A 229 16.44 19.12 -22.75
CA PRO A 229 16.39 17.88 -21.99
C PRO A 229 17.38 16.84 -22.53
N PHE A 230 17.89 15.98 -21.65
CA PHE A 230 18.58 14.77 -22.12
C PHE A 230 17.55 13.79 -22.65
N VAL A 231 17.97 12.83 -23.48
CA VAL A 231 17.09 11.75 -23.94
C VAL A 231 17.65 10.42 -23.48
N PHE A 232 16.87 9.69 -22.68
CA PHE A 232 17.22 8.36 -22.20
C PHE A 232 16.34 7.31 -22.85
N SER A 233 16.88 6.11 -23.07
CA SER A 233 16.10 4.92 -23.38
C SER A 233 16.57 3.71 -22.59
N ALA A 234 15.63 2.82 -22.27
CA ALA A 234 15.90 1.60 -21.52
C ALA A 234 15.69 0.37 -22.39
N ASP A 235 16.59 -0.61 -22.30
CA ASP A 235 16.40 -1.88 -23.00
C ASP A 235 15.17 -2.61 -22.46
N LEU A 236 14.43 -3.31 -23.34
CA LEU A 236 13.24 -4.11 -22.97
C LEU A 236 13.56 -5.19 -21.93
N SER A 237 14.80 -5.66 -21.84
CA SER A 237 15.25 -6.64 -20.86
C SER A 237 15.63 -6.06 -19.49
N THR A 238 15.55 -4.73 -19.33
CA THR A 238 15.87 -4.07 -18.07
C THR A 238 14.89 -4.49 -16.97
N PRO A 239 15.36 -4.96 -15.81
CA PRO A 239 14.48 -5.24 -14.67
C PRO A 239 13.81 -3.96 -14.16
N GLU A 240 12.55 -4.07 -13.73
CA GLU A 240 11.84 -2.99 -13.03
C GLU A 240 12.55 -2.59 -11.73
N GLY A 241 12.74 -1.29 -11.51
CA GLY A 241 13.46 -0.73 -10.37
C GLY A 241 14.99 -0.83 -10.49
N TYR A 242 15.54 -1.14 -11.67
CA TYR A 242 16.98 -1.21 -11.88
C TYR A 242 17.64 0.16 -11.67
N ILE A 243 18.83 0.18 -11.05
CA ILE A 243 19.58 1.40 -10.77
C ILE A 243 20.84 1.44 -11.63
N ALA A 244 20.84 2.31 -12.64
CA ALA A 244 21.99 2.57 -13.51
C ALA A 244 22.87 3.69 -12.93
N GLN A 245 24.19 3.56 -13.06
CA GLN A 245 25.14 4.61 -12.69
C GLN A 245 25.41 5.54 -13.87
N VAL A 246 25.34 6.85 -13.63
CA VAL A 246 25.62 7.89 -14.64
C VAL A 246 26.67 8.85 -14.10
N VAL A 247 27.61 9.23 -14.96
CA VAL A 247 28.60 10.27 -14.70
C VAL A 247 28.23 11.50 -15.51
N ALA A 248 27.93 12.59 -14.82
CA ALA A 248 27.82 13.93 -15.39
C ALA A 248 29.19 14.61 -15.41
N HIS A 249 29.69 14.89 -16.61
CA HIS A 249 30.80 15.79 -16.83
C HIS A 249 30.29 17.22 -16.96
N ILE A 250 30.52 18.05 -15.93
CA ILE A 250 29.98 19.40 -15.81
C ILE A 250 31.08 20.42 -16.07
N THR A 251 30.81 21.37 -16.96
CA THR A 251 31.69 22.50 -17.25
C THR A 251 30.97 23.83 -17.03
N ALA A 252 31.71 24.84 -16.60
CA ALA A 252 31.22 26.22 -16.49
C ALA A 252 32.35 27.22 -16.81
N ALA A 253 31.99 28.49 -16.97
CA ALA A 253 32.93 29.57 -17.19
C ALA A 253 34.01 29.64 -16.08
N GLY A 254 35.14 30.27 -16.38
CA GLY A 254 36.27 30.35 -15.44
C GLY A 254 37.10 29.06 -15.32
N GLY A 255 36.88 28.07 -16.20
CA GLY A 255 37.64 26.82 -16.23
C GLY A 255 37.17 25.79 -15.20
N TYR A 256 35.93 25.91 -14.72
CA TYR A 256 35.30 24.88 -13.89
C TYR A 256 35.01 23.64 -14.74
N GLU A 257 35.53 22.50 -14.32
CA GLU A 257 35.34 21.20 -14.96
C GLU A 257 35.36 20.11 -13.89
N TRP A 258 34.32 19.29 -13.83
CA TRP A 258 34.19 18.23 -12.83
C TRP A 258 33.33 17.07 -13.31
N ASP A 259 33.70 15.86 -12.91
CA ASP A 259 32.87 14.68 -13.02
C ASP A 259 32.08 14.45 -11.71
N ARG A 260 30.79 14.14 -11.84
CA ARG A 260 29.86 13.83 -10.74
C ARG A 260 29.09 12.58 -11.07
N SER A 261 29.07 11.60 -10.17
CA SER A 261 28.24 10.41 -10.34
C SER A 261 26.87 10.62 -9.70
N PHE A 262 25.82 10.12 -10.35
CA PHE A 262 24.48 10.02 -9.80
C PHE A 262 23.81 8.75 -10.34
N GLN A 263 22.65 8.43 -9.79
CA GLN A 263 21.91 7.22 -10.11
C GLN A 263 20.65 7.54 -10.90
N VAL A 264 20.35 6.72 -11.90
CA VAL A 264 19.12 6.74 -12.69
C VAL A 264 18.38 5.46 -12.38
N GLN A 265 17.15 5.58 -11.86
CA GLN A 265 16.27 4.44 -11.65
C GLN A 265 15.41 4.23 -12.91
N ILE A 266 15.33 2.97 -13.36
CA ILE A 266 14.53 2.51 -14.49
C ILE A 266 13.44 1.58 -13.95
N GLY A 267 12.19 1.93 -14.20
CA GLY A 267 11.00 1.31 -13.64
C GLY A 267 10.84 1.60 -12.15
N VAL A 268 9.83 0.99 -11.55
CA VAL A 268 9.58 1.07 -10.10
C VAL A 268 9.86 -0.30 -9.50
N GLN A 269 10.66 -0.34 -8.43
CA GLN A 269 10.89 -1.60 -7.73
C GLN A 269 9.52 -2.15 -7.29
N PRO A 270 9.10 -3.33 -7.80
CA PRO A 270 7.83 -3.88 -7.41
C PRO A 270 7.85 -4.22 -5.92
N VAL A 271 6.87 -3.68 -5.19
CA VAL A 271 6.61 -4.08 -3.81
C VAL A 271 5.39 -4.97 -3.75
N LEU A 272 5.32 -5.81 -2.72
CA LEU A 272 4.19 -6.71 -2.52
C LEU A 272 2.95 -5.96 -2.02
N TRP A 273 3.19 -4.90 -1.25
CA TRP A 273 2.19 -4.01 -0.66
C TRP A 273 2.79 -2.62 -0.47
N ALA A 274 1.92 -1.61 -0.37
CA ALA A 274 2.31 -0.24 -0.11
C ALA A 274 1.13 0.54 0.48
N ASP A 275 1.44 1.61 1.22
CA ASP A 275 0.42 2.46 1.85
C ASP A 275 0.22 3.75 1.07
N HIS A 276 -1.03 4.03 0.71
CA HIS A 276 -1.46 5.41 0.51
C HIS A 276 -1.41 6.12 1.86
N ASN A 277 -0.30 6.80 2.14
CA ASN A 277 -0.02 7.46 3.41
C ASN A 277 -0.05 8.98 3.22
N ILE A 278 -1.22 9.52 2.88
CA ILE A 278 -1.42 10.89 2.43
C ILE A 278 -2.75 11.44 2.94
N GLY A 279 -2.85 12.76 3.05
CA GLY A 279 -4.02 13.39 3.63
C GLY A 279 -4.23 12.98 5.08
N ASN A 280 -5.48 12.70 5.43
CA ASN A 280 -5.92 12.31 6.76
C ASN A 280 -6.16 10.80 6.89
N MET A 281 -5.67 9.99 5.94
CA MET A 281 -5.79 8.54 6.01
C MET A 281 -4.49 7.79 5.70
N VAL A 282 -4.46 6.52 6.13
CA VAL A 282 -3.50 5.53 5.63
C VAL A 282 -4.32 4.36 5.08
N PHE A 283 -4.04 3.92 3.85
CA PHE A 283 -4.70 2.73 3.28
C PHE A 283 -3.72 1.85 2.51
N THR A 284 -3.60 0.58 2.94
CA THR A 284 -2.74 -0.39 2.29
C THR A 284 -3.39 -1.01 1.06
N VAL A 285 -2.69 -0.95 -0.07
CA VAL A 285 -3.01 -1.70 -1.30
C VAL A 285 -1.93 -2.74 -1.58
N THR A 286 -2.29 -3.80 -2.32
CA THR A 286 -1.38 -4.94 -2.58
C THR A 286 -1.37 -5.37 -4.04
N CYS A 287 -0.36 -6.16 -4.41
CA CYS A 287 -0.22 -6.74 -5.74
C CYS A 287 -1.05 -8.01 -5.99
N ILE A 288 -1.88 -8.44 -5.02
CA ILE A 288 -2.65 -9.70 -5.08
C ILE A 288 -4.13 -9.51 -4.77
N ALA A 289 -4.66 -8.32 -5.04
CA ALA A 289 -6.08 -7.97 -4.85
C ALA A 289 -6.57 -7.97 -3.39
N ALA A 290 -5.69 -8.20 -2.41
CA ALA A 290 -5.95 -7.93 -1.01
C ALA A 290 -5.70 -6.46 -0.70
N CYS A 291 -6.33 -5.93 0.35
CA CYS A 291 -6.05 -4.61 0.91
C CYS A 291 -6.23 -4.63 2.43
N GLY A 292 -5.66 -3.64 3.11
CA GLY A 292 -5.62 -3.60 4.57
C GLY A 292 -4.51 -4.45 5.20
N HIS A 293 -4.70 -4.81 6.47
CA HIS A 293 -3.70 -5.49 7.30
C HIS A 293 -3.76 -7.02 7.12
N THR A 294 -2.92 -7.58 6.27
CA THR A 294 -3.07 -8.98 5.84
C THR A 294 -2.16 -9.97 6.59
N GLU A 295 -2.72 -10.83 7.44
CA GLU A 295 -1.97 -11.94 8.10
C GLU A 295 -1.93 -13.25 7.28
N THR A 296 -2.16 -13.23 5.97
CA THR A 296 -2.36 -14.46 5.18
C THR A 296 -1.05 -15.06 4.65
N ASP A 297 -0.76 -16.30 5.09
CA ASP A 297 0.19 -17.32 4.61
C ASP A 297 1.47 -16.88 3.88
N SER A 298 2.62 -17.04 4.56
CA SER A 298 4.00 -17.15 4.04
C SER A 298 4.59 -15.95 3.27
N ILE A 299 3.76 -14.99 2.86
CA ILE A 299 4.17 -13.66 2.47
C ILE A 299 3.75 -12.79 3.65
N SER A 300 4.66 -12.48 4.57
CA SER A 300 4.41 -11.58 5.70
C SER A 300 4.08 -10.18 5.15
N MET A 301 2.82 -9.97 4.77
CA MET A 301 2.33 -8.71 4.23
C MET A 301 1.94 -7.83 5.40
N GLU A 302 2.93 -7.17 5.98
CA GLU A 302 2.84 -6.24 7.11
C GLU A 302 2.21 -4.89 6.71
N GLY A 303 1.16 -4.92 5.89
CA GLY A 303 0.40 -3.72 5.54
C GLY A 303 -0.10 -2.98 6.77
N THR A 304 -0.07 -1.64 6.76
CA THR A 304 -0.50 -0.82 7.90
C THR A 304 -2.02 -0.90 8.16
N GLY A 305 -2.82 -1.24 7.15
CA GLY A 305 -4.28 -1.36 7.28
C GLY A 305 -5.04 -0.18 6.67
N LEU A 306 -6.14 0.20 7.33
CA LEU A 306 -6.87 1.44 7.10
C LEU A 306 -6.82 2.28 8.38
N ILE A 307 -6.00 3.33 8.44
CA ILE A 307 -5.95 4.21 9.62
C ILE A 307 -6.68 5.51 9.30
N PHE A 308 -7.68 5.82 10.12
CA PHE A 308 -8.42 7.07 10.07
C PHE A 308 -8.97 7.45 11.46
N PRO A 309 -8.93 8.74 11.85
CA PRO A 309 -8.08 9.78 11.26
C PRO A 309 -6.60 9.41 11.42
N LYS A 310 -5.77 9.78 10.46
CA LYS A 310 -4.34 9.43 10.45
C LYS A 310 -3.61 9.85 11.72
N ALA A 311 -4.00 11.00 12.29
CA ALA A 311 -3.45 11.49 13.54
C ALA A 311 -4.20 10.88 14.74
N GLY A 312 -3.70 9.76 15.25
CA GLY A 312 -4.16 9.17 16.51
C GLY A 312 -5.31 8.17 16.38
N GLY A 313 -5.81 7.91 15.16
CA GLY A 313 -6.74 6.81 14.87
C GLY A 313 -6.07 5.44 14.90
N GLY A 314 -6.88 4.40 15.05
CA GLY A 314 -6.47 2.99 14.96
C GLY A 314 -6.62 2.42 13.55
N ASN A 315 -6.17 1.18 13.36
CA ASN A 315 -6.51 0.43 12.15
C ASN A 315 -7.98 0.00 12.20
N LEU A 316 -8.78 0.48 11.26
CA LEU A 316 -10.21 0.23 11.09
C LEU A 316 -10.51 -0.95 10.15
N LEU A 317 -9.49 -1.57 9.54
CA LEU A 317 -9.68 -2.64 8.57
C LEU A 317 -8.82 -3.85 8.93
N LYS A 318 -9.51 -4.96 9.18
CA LYS A 318 -8.84 -6.24 9.31
C LYS A 318 -8.37 -6.73 7.95
N ILE A 319 -9.27 -6.92 6.99
CA ILE A 319 -8.87 -7.36 5.64
C ILE A 319 -9.90 -6.98 4.59
N GLY A 320 -9.43 -6.68 3.38
CA GLY A 320 -10.27 -6.47 2.22
C GLY A 320 -9.78 -7.24 1.00
N SER A 321 -10.68 -7.50 0.05
CA SER A 321 -10.33 -8.09 -1.23
C SER A 321 -11.39 -7.82 -2.30
N ILE A 322 -10.96 -7.71 -3.56
CA ILE A 322 -11.90 -7.76 -4.69
C ILE A 322 -12.25 -9.23 -5.02
N TRP A 323 -13.55 -9.51 -5.02
CA TRP A 323 -14.11 -10.81 -5.41
C TRP A 323 -14.65 -10.73 -6.82
N ILE A 324 -14.26 -11.67 -7.69
CA ILE A 324 -14.79 -11.73 -9.06
C ILE A 324 -15.18 -13.16 -9.41
N GLY A 325 -16.41 -13.35 -9.87
CA GLY A 325 -16.90 -14.70 -10.18
C GLY A 325 -18.13 -14.75 -11.06
N ASN A 326 -18.31 -15.88 -11.74
CA ASN A 326 -19.49 -16.16 -12.58
C ASN A 326 -20.13 -17.53 -12.32
N ALA A 327 -19.65 -18.27 -11.31
CA ALA A 327 -20.25 -19.52 -10.87
C ALA A 327 -19.94 -19.79 -9.40
N SER A 328 -20.74 -20.64 -8.74
CA SER A 328 -20.47 -21.09 -7.36
C SER A 328 -19.19 -21.93 -7.21
N SER A 329 -18.55 -22.29 -8.32
CA SER A 329 -17.27 -23.00 -8.38
C SER A 329 -16.13 -22.13 -8.91
N TYR A 330 -16.37 -20.82 -9.06
CA TYR A 330 -15.40 -19.88 -9.61
C TYR A 330 -15.67 -18.49 -9.05
N VAL A 331 -15.05 -18.20 -7.91
CA VAL A 331 -14.94 -16.85 -7.33
C VAL A 331 -13.49 -16.60 -6.95
N VAL A 332 -12.80 -15.78 -7.75
CA VAL A 332 -11.40 -15.43 -7.53
C VAL A 332 -11.32 -14.34 -6.44
N ASN A 333 -10.50 -14.56 -5.42
CA ASN A 333 -10.38 -13.68 -4.25
C ASN A 333 -9.05 -13.90 -3.49
N ARG A 334 -8.80 -13.08 -2.46
CA ARG A 334 -7.61 -13.16 -1.58
C ARG A 334 -7.90 -12.71 -0.13
N ASP A 335 -9.08 -13.01 0.39
CA ASP A 335 -9.56 -12.51 1.70
C ASP A 335 -9.01 -13.25 2.94
N TYR A 336 -8.96 -14.59 2.96
CA TYR A 336 -8.45 -15.36 4.11
C TYR A 336 -7.57 -16.56 3.68
N SER A 337 -6.67 -17.01 4.56
CA SER A 337 -5.51 -17.88 4.28
C SER A 337 -5.83 -19.30 3.81
N ALA A 338 -6.88 -19.94 4.30
CA ALA A 338 -7.16 -21.34 3.98
C ALA A 338 -7.83 -21.51 2.60
N GLY A 339 -7.02 -21.75 1.56
CA GLY A 339 -7.49 -22.29 0.27
C GLY A 339 -7.97 -21.27 -0.77
N ASN A 340 -7.70 -19.98 -0.57
CA ASN A 340 -8.19 -18.88 -1.44
C ASN A 340 -7.04 -17.98 -1.94
N ALA A 341 -5.96 -18.59 -2.45
CA ALA A 341 -4.88 -17.87 -3.11
C ALA A 341 -5.14 -17.73 -4.62
N ASP A 342 -6.36 -17.34 -5.01
CA ASP A 342 -6.80 -17.47 -6.40
C ASP A 342 -6.18 -16.39 -7.31
N TRP A 343 -6.07 -15.15 -6.80
CA TRP A 343 -5.34 -14.08 -7.46
C TRP A 343 -3.84 -14.30 -7.36
N GLN A 344 -3.10 -14.31 -8.46
CA GLN A 344 -1.65 -14.47 -8.48
C GLN A 344 -1.00 -13.28 -9.18
N THR A 345 0.22 -12.93 -8.77
CA THR A 345 0.97 -11.82 -9.38
C THR A 345 1.38 -12.20 -10.81
N VAL A 346 1.31 -11.24 -11.73
CA VAL A 346 1.70 -11.48 -13.14
C VAL A 346 3.23 -11.53 -13.30
N VAL A 347 3.98 -10.93 -12.36
CA VAL A 347 5.44 -10.97 -12.31
C VAL A 347 5.92 -11.47 -10.93
N PRO A 348 7.07 -12.17 -10.86
CA PRO A 348 7.67 -12.56 -9.58
C PRO A 348 8.03 -11.33 -8.74
N GLY A 349 7.56 -11.26 -7.48
CA GLY A 349 7.83 -10.15 -6.56
C GLY A 349 6.70 -9.12 -6.43
N GLY A 350 5.60 -9.29 -7.18
CA GLY A 350 4.49 -8.35 -7.21
C GLY A 350 4.68 -7.28 -8.28
N TRP A 351 3.63 -6.52 -8.56
CA TRP A 351 3.70 -5.28 -9.32
C TRP A 351 2.74 -4.36 -8.59
N LEU A 352 3.27 -3.55 -7.69
CA LEU A 352 2.59 -2.44 -7.05
C LEU A 352 3.50 -1.23 -7.15
N ARG A 353 3.03 -0.16 -7.79
CA ARG A 353 3.74 1.11 -7.92
C ARG A 353 3.04 2.14 -7.06
N LEU A 354 3.77 2.94 -6.27
CA LEU A 354 3.26 4.17 -5.68
C LEU A 354 4.04 5.37 -6.24
N GLY A 355 3.33 6.29 -6.88
CA GLY A 355 3.88 7.52 -7.46
C GLY A 355 2.85 8.64 -7.45
N ALA A 356 3.24 9.85 -7.87
CA ALA A 356 2.28 10.92 -8.13
C ALA A 356 2.00 10.98 -9.63
N THR A 357 0.74 11.07 -10.04
CA THR A 357 0.35 11.28 -11.44
C THR A 357 -0.23 12.68 -11.63
N LEU A 358 -0.68 13.01 -12.83
CA LEU A 358 -1.37 14.28 -13.10
C LEU A 358 -2.76 14.37 -12.40
N PHE A 359 -3.29 13.27 -11.86
CA PHE A 359 -4.67 13.16 -11.37
C PHE A 359 -4.80 13.10 -9.84
N SER A 360 -3.82 12.53 -9.16
CA SER A 360 -3.79 12.34 -7.71
C SER A 360 -2.39 12.57 -7.14
N ASP A 361 -2.33 12.85 -5.84
CA ASP A 361 -1.07 13.08 -5.15
C ASP A 361 -0.35 11.76 -4.84
N GLN A 362 -1.10 10.66 -4.72
CA GLN A 362 -0.60 9.28 -4.75
C GLN A 362 -1.47 8.40 -5.66
N ASP A 363 -0.83 7.60 -6.51
CA ASP A 363 -1.41 6.61 -7.41
C ASP A 363 -0.77 5.24 -7.13
N GLY A 364 -1.61 4.22 -6.97
CA GLY A 364 -1.25 2.83 -6.75
C GLY A 364 -1.62 1.98 -7.96
N GLU A 365 -0.66 1.35 -8.64
CA GLU A 365 -0.96 0.47 -9.78
C GLU A 365 -0.56 -0.97 -9.52
N ALA A 366 -1.50 -1.91 -9.70
CA ALA A 366 -1.24 -3.34 -9.51
C ALA A 366 -1.84 -4.24 -10.59
N ARG A 367 -1.24 -5.42 -10.79
CA ARG A 367 -1.71 -6.40 -11.78
C ARG A 367 -1.63 -7.83 -11.27
N TYR A 368 -2.74 -8.54 -11.40
CA TYR A 368 -2.88 -9.93 -10.97
C TYR A 368 -3.85 -10.70 -11.87
N GLU A 369 -3.75 -12.02 -11.84
CA GLU A 369 -4.52 -12.94 -12.68
C GLU A 369 -5.09 -14.11 -11.88
N ASP A 370 -6.11 -14.77 -12.43
CA ASP A 370 -6.81 -15.88 -11.78
C ASP A 370 -6.05 -17.22 -11.82
N ALA A 371 -4.74 -17.21 -12.06
CA ALA A 371 -3.93 -18.41 -12.24
C ALA A 371 -3.91 -19.34 -11.02
N GLY A 372 -4.21 -18.80 -9.82
CA GLY A 372 -4.32 -19.59 -8.59
C GLY A 372 -5.68 -20.28 -8.42
N ALA A 373 -6.69 -19.90 -9.20
CA ALA A 373 -8.03 -20.48 -9.09
C ALA A 373 -8.00 -22.00 -9.42
N PRO A 374 -8.85 -22.84 -8.81
CA PRO A 374 -8.91 -24.28 -9.11
C PRO A 374 -9.21 -24.61 -10.57
N SER A 375 -9.82 -23.68 -11.32
CA SER A 375 -10.09 -23.79 -12.74
C SER A 375 -10.03 -22.40 -13.38
N PRO A 376 -8.81 -21.91 -13.68
CA PRO A 376 -8.61 -20.59 -14.24
C PRO A 376 -9.32 -20.45 -15.59
N LYS A 377 -9.86 -19.27 -15.83
CA LYS A 377 -10.58 -18.89 -17.05
C LYS A 377 -9.84 -17.83 -17.87
N GLY A 378 -8.69 -17.34 -17.40
CA GLY A 378 -7.93 -16.30 -18.08
C GLY A 378 -8.53 -14.93 -17.78
N LEU A 379 -8.71 -14.62 -16.51
CA LEU A 379 -9.16 -13.32 -16.04
C LEU A 379 -7.95 -12.56 -15.49
N SER A 380 -7.59 -11.46 -16.15
CA SER A 380 -6.55 -10.53 -15.71
C SER A 380 -7.20 -9.26 -15.16
N VAL A 381 -6.64 -8.72 -14.08
CA VAL A 381 -7.07 -7.46 -13.47
C VAL A 381 -5.90 -6.49 -13.44
N GLU A 382 -6.14 -5.29 -13.95
CA GLU A 382 -5.30 -4.11 -13.68
C GLU A 382 -6.05 -3.25 -12.64
N GLN A 383 -5.44 -3.04 -11.48
CA GLN A 383 -5.93 -2.23 -10.37
C GLN A 383 -5.22 -0.87 -10.40
N ARG A 384 -5.99 0.20 -10.26
CA ARG A 384 -5.49 1.56 -9.99
C ARG A 384 -6.10 2.08 -8.70
N SER A 385 -5.34 2.83 -7.92
CA SER A 385 -5.84 3.44 -6.71
C SER A 385 -5.34 4.86 -6.52
N TRP A 386 -6.21 5.78 -6.11
CA TRP A 386 -5.90 7.21 -6.06
C TRP A 386 -6.24 7.81 -4.70
N ALA A 387 -5.33 8.64 -4.19
CA ALA A 387 -5.46 9.37 -2.93
C ALA A 387 -4.91 10.80 -3.05
N TRP A 388 -5.43 11.72 -2.24
CA TRP A 388 -5.10 13.16 -2.27
C TRP A 388 -4.66 13.67 -0.89
N ALA A 389 -3.87 14.73 -0.88
CA ALA A 389 -3.32 15.31 0.36
C ALA A 389 -4.24 16.33 1.03
N ASP A 390 -5.06 17.01 0.24
CA ASP A 390 -5.80 18.19 0.68
C ASP A 390 -7.33 17.96 0.68
N PRO A 391 -8.05 18.55 1.64
CA PRO A 391 -9.51 18.59 1.60
C PRO A 391 -10.06 19.18 0.30
N PRO A 392 -11.20 18.67 -0.21
CA PRO A 392 -12.11 17.72 0.45
C PRO A 392 -11.86 16.25 0.06
N TYR A 393 -10.64 15.89 -0.37
CA TYR A 393 -10.34 14.58 -0.96
C TYR A 393 -9.42 13.70 -0.11
N ASP A 394 -9.09 14.14 1.10
CA ASP A 394 -8.06 13.58 1.98
C ASP A 394 -8.56 12.42 2.88
N ASP A 395 -9.83 12.05 2.76
CA ASP A 395 -10.53 11.07 3.60
C ASP A 395 -11.05 9.82 2.83
N PHE A 396 -10.64 9.66 1.57
CA PHE A 396 -10.98 8.46 0.79
C PHE A 396 -9.87 8.01 -0.16
N VAL A 397 -9.88 6.73 -0.48
CA VAL A 397 -9.10 6.15 -1.59
C VAL A 397 -10.04 5.58 -2.64
N ILE A 398 -9.83 5.97 -3.89
CA ILE A 398 -10.52 5.34 -5.02
C ILE A 398 -9.78 4.07 -5.41
N MET A 399 -10.52 2.99 -5.69
CA MET A 399 -10.06 1.72 -6.23
C MET A 399 -10.76 1.45 -7.55
N MET A 400 -10.03 1.49 -8.67
CA MET A 400 -10.53 1.17 -10.00
C MET A 400 -9.92 -0.14 -10.49
N TYR A 401 -10.73 -1.00 -11.07
CA TYR A 401 -10.30 -2.29 -11.61
C TYR A 401 -10.73 -2.42 -13.06
N LYS A 402 -9.77 -2.67 -13.95
CA LYS A 402 -10.01 -3.07 -15.33
C LYS A 402 -9.94 -4.59 -15.42
N LEU A 403 -11.07 -5.21 -15.72
CA LEU A 403 -11.23 -6.66 -15.81
C LEU A 403 -11.09 -7.07 -17.27
N THR A 404 -10.08 -7.87 -17.61
CA THR A 404 -9.81 -8.30 -18.99
C THR A 404 -9.92 -9.81 -19.10
N ASN A 405 -10.69 -10.29 -20.09
CA ASN A 405 -10.74 -11.70 -20.43
C ASN A 405 -9.61 -12.04 -21.42
N THR A 406 -8.50 -12.58 -20.92
CA THR A 406 -7.37 -13.07 -21.73
C THR A 406 -7.58 -14.52 -22.21
N GLY A 407 -8.62 -15.18 -21.71
CA GLY A 407 -9.01 -16.53 -22.09
C GLY A 407 -9.64 -16.62 -23.49
N ALA A 408 -9.68 -17.84 -24.02
CA ALA A 408 -10.26 -18.12 -25.35
C ALA A 408 -11.79 -18.22 -25.36
N ALA A 409 -12.44 -18.28 -24.18
CA ALA A 409 -13.89 -18.45 -24.06
C ALA A 409 -14.52 -17.18 -23.48
N ASN A 410 -15.74 -16.87 -23.92
CA ASN A 410 -16.50 -15.74 -23.37
C ASN A 410 -16.86 -15.98 -21.89
N LEU A 411 -16.69 -14.95 -21.06
CA LEU A 411 -17.07 -14.95 -19.65
C LEU A 411 -18.39 -14.21 -19.49
N GLY A 412 -19.49 -14.96 -19.47
CA GLY A 412 -20.81 -14.40 -19.18
C GLY A 412 -21.16 -14.42 -17.69
N ASN A 413 -22.13 -13.60 -17.29
CA ASN A 413 -22.65 -13.48 -15.92
C ASN A 413 -21.56 -13.23 -14.86
N LEU A 414 -20.55 -12.42 -15.20
CA LEU A 414 -19.49 -12.05 -14.29
C LEU A 414 -19.96 -10.98 -13.32
N TYR A 415 -19.71 -11.16 -12.04
CA TYR A 415 -19.94 -10.16 -10.99
C TYR A 415 -18.62 -9.80 -10.35
N ALA A 416 -18.48 -8.54 -9.96
CA ALA A 416 -17.35 -8.06 -9.18
C ALA A 416 -17.87 -7.46 -7.87
N GLY A 417 -17.14 -7.58 -6.78
CA GLY A 417 -17.52 -6.93 -5.53
C GLY A 417 -16.36 -6.70 -4.58
N GLN A 418 -16.35 -5.52 -3.97
CA GLN A 418 -15.38 -5.14 -2.96
C GLN A 418 -15.85 -5.65 -1.60
N PHE A 419 -15.11 -6.60 -1.03
CA PHE A 419 -15.31 -7.14 0.30
C PHE A 419 -14.37 -6.43 1.29
N MET A 420 -14.88 -6.06 2.47
CA MET A 420 -14.09 -5.47 3.55
C MET A 420 -14.60 -5.96 4.91
N ASP A 421 -13.70 -6.46 5.73
CA ASP A 421 -13.90 -6.82 7.14
C ASP A 421 -13.39 -5.67 8.00
N PHE A 422 -14.23 -4.65 8.20
CA PHE A 422 -13.87 -3.52 9.07
C PHE A 422 -13.85 -3.98 10.52
N ASP A 423 -12.98 -3.37 11.31
CA ASP A 423 -12.85 -3.60 12.74
C ASP A 423 -12.82 -2.22 13.39
N MET A 424 -14.01 -1.66 13.64
CA MET A 424 -14.15 -0.23 13.97
C MET A 424 -13.64 0.11 15.37
N THR A 425 -13.29 -0.89 16.20
CA THR A 425 -12.54 -0.66 17.44
C THR A 425 -11.41 -1.65 17.67
N VAL A 426 -10.31 -1.14 18.23
CA VAL A 426 -9.17 -1.96 18.66
C VAL A 426 -9.43 -2.77 19.94
N SER A 427 -10.60 -2.58 20.59
CA SER A 427 -10.89 -3.15 21.91
C SER A 427 -11.78 -4.39 21.86
N ASN A 428 -12.69 -4.46 20.88
CA ASN A 428 -13.52 -5.64 20.65
C ASN A 428 -14.08 -5.67 19.21
N PRO A 429 -13.72 -6.66 18.39
CA PRO A 429 -14.24 -6.81 17.03
C PRO A 429 -15.72 -7.22 16.97
N ASP A 430 -16.38 -7.42 18.12
CA ASP A 430 -17.81 -7.73 18.19
C ASP A 430 -18.70 -6.50 18.40
N ASP A 431 -18.14 -5.29 18.43
CA ASP A 431 -18.90 -4.06 18.74
C ASP A 431 -19.35 -3.29 17.47
N ASP A 432 -19.13 -3.87 16.28
CA ASP A 432 -19.47 -3.20 15.04
C ASP A 432 -20.99 -3.11 14.77
N LEU A 433 -21.38 -1.97 14.24
CA LEU A 433 -22.69 -1.70 13.66
C LEU A 433 -22.53 -1.28 12.20
N GLY A 434 -23.63 -1.28 11.44
CA GLY A 434 -23.56 -0.88 10.05
C GLY A 434 -24.88 -0.43 9.44
N GLY A 435 -24.76 0.50 8.50
CA GLY A 435 -25.86 1.03 7.72
C GLY A 435 -25.55 1.09 6.23
N ARG A 436 -26.55 1.47 5.44
CA ARG A 436 -26.41 1.64 4.00
C ARG A 436 -27.23 2.83 3.50
N ASP A 437 -26.66 3.53 2.52
CA ASP A 437 -27.34 4.54 1.73
C ASP A 437 -27.46 4.01 0.30
N VAL A 438 -28.66 3.55 -0.04
CA VAL A 438 -28.95 2.95 -1.36
C VAL A 438 -28.93 3.99 -2.49
N ASP A 439 -29.17 5.27 -2.18
CA ASP A 439 -29.17 6.33 -3.19
C ASP A 439 -27.73 6.68 -3.58
N ARG A 440 -26.80 6.57 -2.63
CA ARG A 440 -25.35 6.76 -2.84
C ARG A 440 -24.60 5.50 -3.23
N ASN A 441 -25.26 4.34 -3.24
CA ASN A 441 -24.59 3.04 -3.37
C ASN A 441 -23.49 2.81 -2.32
N LEU A 442 -23.75 3.26 -1.09
CA LEU A 442 -22.81 3.23 0.02
C LEU A 442 -23.26 2.19 1.06
N ILE A 443 -22.32 1.37 1.53
CA ILE A 443 -22.43 0.60 2.76
C ILE A 443 -21.33 1.03 3.71
N TYR A 444 -21.63 1.13 5.00
CA TYR A 444 -20.68 1.64 5.99
C TYR A 444 -20.83 0.93 7.33
N MET A 445 -19.76 0.97 8.10
CA MET A 445 -19.62 0.45 9.45
C MET A 445 -19.18 1.56 10.39
N TYR A 446 -19.55 1.39 11.66
CA TYR A 446 -19.21 2.30 12.75
C TYR A 446 -19.30 1.55 14.09
N ASP A 447 -18.68 2.10 15.12
CA ASP A 447 -18.88 1.69 16.50
C ASP A 447 -19.68 2.78 17.23
N ALA A 448 -20.58 2.41 18.15
CA ALA A 448 -21.39 3.40 18.88
C ALA A 448 -20.59 4.22 19.91
N SER A 449 -19.40 3.76 20.29
CA SER A 449 -18.49 4.36 21.25
C SER A 449 -17.41 5.25 20.63
N GLU A 450 -17.20 5.13 19.33
CA GLU A 450 -16.22 5.91 18.56
C GLU A 450 -16.92 6.82 17.54
N PRO A 451 -16.35 7.99 17.21
CA PRO A 451 -16.97 8.91 16.25
C PRO A 451 -16.82 8.47 14.78
N GLU A 452 -15.80 7.68 14.44
CA GLU A 452 -15.40 7.40 13.07
C GLU A 452 -16.36 6.44 12.33
N TYR A 453 -16.48 6.68 11.02
CA TYR A 453 -17.19 5.81 10.08
C TYR A 453 -16.25 5.39 8.97
N ALA A 454 -16.36 4.14 8.51
CA ALA A 454 -15.67 3.64 7.32
C ALA A 454 -16.62 2.85 6.43
N GLY A 455 -16.44 2.92 5.12
CA GLY A 455 -17.36 2.27 4.20
C GLY A 455 -16.85 2.09 2.79
N ILE A 456 -17.70 1.48 1.97
CA ILE A 456 -17.47 1.20 0.56
C ILE A 456 -18.58 1.86 -0.26
N ARG A 457 -18.20 2.70 -1.22
CA ARG A 457 -19.11 3.26 -2.22
C ARG A 457 -18.85 2.62 -3.58
N ALA A 458 -19.87 2.15 -4.29
CA ALA A 458 -19.70 1.87 -5.72
C ALA A 458 -19.71 3.17 -6.52
N LEU A 459 -18.74 3.34 -7.41
CA LEU A 459 -18.52 4.57 -8.16
C LEU A 459 -19.03 4.48 -9.60
N GLY A 460 -19.36 5.63 -10.18
CA GLY A 460 -19.78 5.75 -11.57
C GLY A 460 -21.22 5.26 -11.79
N ALA A 461 -21.56 4.99 -13.05
CA ALA A 461 -22.92 4.58 -13.45
C ALA A 461 -23.06 3.05 -13.56
N ILE A 462 -22.38 2.32 -12.68
CA ILE A 462 -22.39 0.85 -12.68
C ILE A 462 -23.57 0.33 -11.86
N PRO A 463 -24.39 -0.59 -12.39
CA PRO A 463 -25.50 -1.18 -11.64
C PRO A 463 -25.01 -1.96 -10.42
N VAL A 464 -25.30 -1.43 -9.24
CA VAL A 464 -25.07 -2.14 -7.99
C VAL A 464 -26.05 -3.30 -7.86
N LYS A 465 -25.49 -4.47 -7.58
CA LYS A 465 -26.22 -5.71 -7.42
C LYS A 465 -26.53 -6.05 -5.97
N ASN A 466 -25.62 -5.74 -5.05
CA ASN A 466 -25.81 -6.00 -3.63
C ASN A 466 -25.04 -4.97 -2.79
N LEU A 467 -25.70 -4.51 -1.72
CA LEU A 467 -25.12 -3.76 -0.60
C LEU A 467 -25.47 -4.56 0.65
N THR A 468 -24.49 -5.28 1.21
CA THR A 468 -24.80 -6.24 2.26
C THR A 468 -23.74 -6.43 3.33
N PHE A 469 -24.22 -6.75 4.54
CA PHE A 469 -23.44 -7.24 5.66
C PHE A 469 -23.35 -8.77 5.68
N ILE A 470 -22.26 -9.26 6.27
CA ILE A 470 -21.90 -10.65 6.44
C ILE A 470 -21.58 -10.85 7.93
N GLU A 471 -22.32 -11.74 8.60
CA GLU A 471 -22.06 -12.08 10.00
C GLU A 471 -20.91 -13.10 10.07
N ASN A 472 -19.75 -12.71 10.58
CA ASN A 472 -18.54 -13.53 10.53
C ASN A 472 -18.70 -14.86 11.26
N ALA A 473 -19.34 -14.85 12.43
CA ALA A 473 -19.66 -16.05 13.21
C ALA A 473 -20.46 -17.12 12.45
N LEU A 474 -21.21 -16.73 11.40
CA LEU A 474 -22.04 -17.66 10.62
C LEU A 474 -21.38 -18.10 9.32
N TYR A 475 -20.59 -17.23 8.68
CA TYR A 475 -20.13 -17.42 7.30
C TYR A 475 -18.62 -17.58 7.16
N ILE A 476 -17.82 -17.10 8.11
CA ILE A 476 -16.35 -17.10 8.05
C ILE A 476 -15.77 -17.98 9.15
N ASP A 477 -16.05 -17.67 10.42
CA ASP A 477 -15.45 -18.36 11.59
C ASP A 477 -15.59 -19.88 11.59
N PRO A 478 -16.71 -20.49 11.16
CA PRO A 478 -16.84 -21.95 11.16
C PRO A 478 -15.82 -22.68 10.27
N TRP A 479 -15.22 -21.98 9.31
CA TRP A 479 -14.29 -22.53 8.33
C TRP A 479 -12.93 -21.82 8.32
N GLY A 480 -12.82 -20.65 8.95
CA GLY A 480 -11.67 -19.75 8.84
C GLY A 480 -11.59 -19.01 7.49
N TYR A 481 -12.61 -19.14 6.64
CA TYR A 481 -12.77 -18.47 5.35
C TYR A 481 -14.22 -18.62 4.87
N MET A 482 -14.61 -17.89 3.82
CA MET A 482 -15.91 -18.08 3.19
C MET A 482 -15.81 -18.90 1.88
N PRO A 483 -16.55 -20.02 1.73
CA PRO A 483 -16.59 -20.79 0.50
C PRO A 483 -17.13 -20.01 -0.71
N ASP A 484 -16.55 -20.23 -1.90
CA ASP A 484 -16.99 -19.65 -3.20
C ASP A 484 -18.49 -19.72 -3.45
N SER A 485 -19.10 -20.84 -3.05
CA SER A 485 -20.53 -21.03 -3.25
C SER A 485 -21.38 -20.01 -2.49
N TYR A 486 -20.91 -19.49 -1.35
CA TYR A 486 -21.56 -18.40 -0.62
C TYR A 486 -21.15 -17.03 -1.17
N LYS A 487 -19.85 -16.82 -1.44
CA LYS A 487 -19.34 -15.59 -2.08
C LYS A 487 -20.11 -15.26 -3.36
N PHE A 488 -20.34 -16.26 -4.22
CA PHE A 488 -21.09 -16.07 -5.47
C PHE A 488 -22.56 -15.71 -5.26
N GLN A 489 -23.21 -16.21 -4.20
CA GLN A 489 -24.60 -15.83 -3.90
C GLN A 489 -24.68 -14.41 -3.33
N LEU A 490 -23.67 -13.97 -2.58
CA LEU A 490 -23.54 -12.60 -2.11
C LEU A 490 -23.30 -11.63 -3.28
N LEU A 491 -22.38 -11.94 -4.19
CA LEU A 491 -22.15 -11.18 -5.43
C LEU A 491 -23.41 -11.00 -6.28
N LYS A 492 -24.30 -12.01 -6.27
CA LYS A 492 -25.57 -11.97 -7.02
C LYS A 492 -26.69 -11.20 -6.34
N GLY A 493 -26.51 -10.69 -5.12
CA GLY A 493 -27.60 -10.09 -4.35
C GLY A 493 -28.64 -11.09 -3.88
N ILE A 494 -28.30 -12.38 -3.88
CA ILE A 494 -29.21 -13.46 -3.49
C ILE A 494 -29.11 -13.74 -1.99
N MET A 495 -27.89 -13.70 -1.47
CA MET A 495 -27.59 -13.74 -0.04
C MET A 495 -27.25 -12.33 0.42
N GLY A 496 -27.50 -12.07 1.70
CA GLY A 496 -27.13 -10.82 2.32
C GLY A 496 -27.96 -10.49 3.55
N ILE A 497 -27.41 -9.65 4.41
CA ILE A 497 -28.09 -8.97 5.49
C ILE A 497 -28.12 -7.47 5.12
N PRO A 498 -29.31 -6.84 5.06
CA PRO A 498 -29.42 -5.45 4.62
C PRO A 498 -29.05 -4.41 5.69
N GLU A 499 -29.02 -4.82 6.96
CA GLU A 499 -28.78 -3.95 8.12
C GLU A 499 -28.02 -4.71 9.20
N ALA A 500 -26.98 -4.09 9.77
CA ALA A 500 -26.21 -4.58 10.90
C ALA A 500 -26.60 -3.78 12.16
N SER A 501 -27.82 -4.05 12.67
CA SER A 501 -28.42 -3.30 13.79
C SER A 501 -28.10 -3.85 15.18
N THR A 502 -27.19 -4.82 15.26
CA THR A 502 -26.72 -5.41 16.52
C THR A 502 -25.20 -5.49 16.46
N GLU A 503 -24.55 -5.05 17.53
CA GLU A 503 -23.12 -5.22 17.78
C GLU A 503 -22.72 -6.68 17.58
N LYS A 504 -21.95 -6.93 16.51
CA LYS A 504 -21.29 -8.20 16.18
C LYS A 504 -20.09 -7.92 15.29
N ASN A 505 -19.25 -8.93 15.09
CA ASN A 505 -18.26 -8.91 14.04
C ASN A 505 -18.90 -9.03 12.64
N TRP A 506 -18.89 -7.93 11.89
CA TRP A 506 -19.50 -7.81 10.56
C TRP A 506 -18.45 -7.56 9.48
N SER A 507 -18.60 -8.22 8.34
CA SER A 507 -17.96 -7.75 7.09
C SER A 507 -18.99 -7.16 6.14
N THR A 508 -18.52 -6.41 5.15
CA THR A 508 -19.34 -5.76 4.13
C THR A 508 -18.97 -6.23 2.73
N LEU A 509 -19.95 -6.17 1.83
CA LEU A 509 -19.76 -6.38 0.40
C LEU A 509 -20.62 -5.40 -0.39
N VAL A 510 -19.97 -4.68 -1.31
CA VAL A 510 -20.62 -3.99 -2.42
C VAL A 510 -20.32 -4.75 -3.70
N SER A 511 -21.36 -5.18 -4.42
CA SER A 511 -21.17 -5.90 -5.68
C SER A 511 -21.90 -5.24 -6.84
N VAL A 512 -21.37 -5.44 -8.04
CA VAL A 512 -21.82 -4.87 -9.30
C VAL A 512 -21.92 -5.94 -10.39
N GLY A 513 -22.70 -5.63 -11.44
CA GLY A 513 -22.92 -6.51 -12.59
C GLY A 513 -24.35 -7.08 -12.67
N PRO A 514 -24.60 -8.10 -13.51
CA PRO A 514 -23.61 -8.90 -14.23
C PRO A 514 -22.99 -8.17 -15.44
N PHE A 515 -21.83 -8.65 -15.85
CA PHE A 515 -21.13 -8.29 -17.08
C PHE A 515 -20.90 -9.53 -17.94
N ASP A 516 -20.90 -9.33 -19.26
CA ASP A 516 -20.46 -10.34 -20.23
C ASP A 516 -19.19 -9.81 -20.92
N LEU A 517 -18.11 -10.60 -20.87
CA LEU A 517 -16.83 -10.27 -21.51
C LEU A 517 -16.53 -11.29 -22.62
N ALA A 518 -16.44 -10.86 -23.87
CA ALA A 518 -15.92 -11.73 -24.93
C ALA A 518 -14.42 -11.97 -24.74
N ALA A 519 -13.86 -12.97 -25.43
CA ALA A 519 -12.42 -13.18 -25.45
C ALA A 519 -11.70 -11.92 -25.97
N GLY A 520 -10.77 -11.38 -25.18
CA GLY A 520 -10.04 -10.14 -25.47
C GLY A 520 -10.73 -8.85 -25.01
N ASP A 521 -11.99 -8.90 -24.58
CA ASP A 521 -12.70 -7.72 -24.10
C ASP A 521 -12.33 -7.37 -22.66
N SER A 522 -12.52 -6.09 -22.32
CA SER A 522 -12.34 -5.57 -20.96
C SER A 522 -13.53 -4.71 -20.51
N THR A 523 -13.74 -4.64 -19.19
CA THR A 523 -14.67 -3.69 -18.56
C THR A 523 -14.02 -3.06 -17.33
N TYR A 524 -14.62 -1.97 -16.82
CA TYR A 524 -14.12 -1.26 -15.65
C TYR A 524 -15.14 -1.33 -14.51
N VAL A 525 -14.65 -1.50 -13.28
CA VAL A 525 -15.43 -1.37 -12.05
C VAL A 525 -14.71 -0.46 -11.07
N GLY A 526 -15.43 0.41 -10.38
CA GLY A 526 -14.86 1.39 -9.46
C GLY A 526 -15.55 1.36 -8.10
N PHE A 527 -14.75 1.45 -7.04
CA PHE A 527 -15.19 1.56 -5.66
C PHE A 527 -14.39 2.66 -4.95
N ALA A 528 -14.96 3.31 -3.94
CA ALA A 528 -14.20 4.14 -3.01
C ALA A 528 -14.23 3.50 -1.63
N ILE A 529 -13.08 3.49 -0.96
CA ILE A 529 -12.97 3.24 0.48
C ILE A 529 -13.02 4.62 1.13
N VAL A 530 -14.11 4.90 1.85
CA VAL A 530 -14.45 6.25 2.32
C VAL A 530 -14.52 6.24 3.83
N CYS A 531 -13.89 7.23 4.47
CA CYS A 531 -14.00 7.45 5.91
C CYS A 531 -14.68 8.79 6.20
N GLY A 532 -15.10 9.00 7.45
CA GLY A 532 -15.59 10.28 7.94
C GLY A 532 -15.53 10.36 9.46
N GLU A 533 -15.28 11.56 9.98
CA GLU A 533 -15.23 11.82 11.43
C GLU A 533 -16.62 11.75 12.09
N ASP A 534 -17.67 11.85 11.27
CA ASP A 534 -19.04 11.53 11.64
C ASP A 534 -19.85 11.08 10.41
N TYR A 535 -21.12 10.73 10.63
CA TYR A 535 -22.00 10.25 9.57
C TYR A 535 -22.20 11.27 8.43
N ASN A 536 -22.32 12.58 8.71
CA ASN A 536 -22.50 13.58 7.65
C ASN A 536 -21.22 13.80 6.86
N ASP A 537 -20.08 13.74 7.55
CA ASP A 537 -18.77 13.83 6.93
C ASP A 537 -18.54 12.65 5.98
N LEU A 538 -18.84 11.42 6.41
CA LEU A 538 -18.84 10.23 5.56
C LEU A 538 -19.69 10.42 4.29
N LEU A 539 -20.90 10.96 4.41
CA LEU A 539 -21.77 11.19 3.26
C LEU A 539 -21.18 12.23 2.30
N THR A 540 -20.53 13.27 2.82
CA THR A 540 -19.87 14.31 2.03
C THR A 540 -18.68 13.74 1.28
N ASN A 541 -17.79 13.04 1.98
CA ASN A 541 -16.60 12.38 1.41
C ASN A 541 -17.00 11.32 0.37
N SER A 542 -18.09 10.61 0.62
CA SER A 542 -18.68 9.66 -0.32
C SER A 542 -19.11 10.35 -1.63
N ASP A 543 -19.78 11.51 -1.54
CA ASP A 543 -20.23 12.27 -2.71
C ASP A 543 -19.05 12.88 -3.48
N GLU A 544 -18.03 13.38 -2.79
CA GLU A 544 -16.80 13.89 -3.40
C GLU A 544 -16.02 12.78 -4.12
N ALA A 545 -15.95 11.57 -3.54
CA ALA A 545 -15.29 10.42 -4.17
C ALA A 545 -15.93 10.03 -5.51
N ASP A 546 -17.27 10.03 -5.61
CA ASP A 546 -17.94 9.76 -6.90
C ASP A 546 -17.83 10.93 -7.88
N SER A 547 -17.84 12.17 -7.37
CA SER A 547 -17.67 13.38 -8.17
C SER A 547 -16.30 13.39 -8.87
N ILE A 548 -15.21 13.25 -8.10
CA ILE A 548 -13.85 13.28 -8.64
C ILE A 548 -13.59 12.07 -9.56
N PHE A 549 -14.13 10.89 -9.21
CA PHE A 549 -14.03 9.71 -10.07
C PHE A 549 -14.64 9.96 -11.46
N ARG A 550 -15.85 10.53 -11.52
CA ARG A 550 -16.51 10.85 -12.79
C ARG A 550 -15.78 11.93 -13.57
N GLU A 551 -15.27 12.96 -12.88
CA GLU A 551 -14.50 14.04 -13.50
C GLU A 551 -13.24 13.50 -14.18
N LYS A 552 -12.46 12.67 -13.48
CA LYS A 552 -11.14 12.23 -13.95
C LYS A 552 -11.19 11.08 -14.95
N THR A 553 -12.14 10.15 -14.80
CA THR A 553 -12.20 8.97 -15.68
C THR A 553 -13.05 9.17 -16.93
N GLY A 554 -13.97 10.16 -16.92
CA GLY A 554 -14.92 10.35 -18.01
C GLY A 554 -15.91 9.18 -18.20
N ILE A 555 -15.94 8.21 -17.27
CA ILE A 555 -16.90 7.10 -17.26
C ILE A 555 -18.27 7.66 -16.87
N LEU A 556 -18.95 8.24 -17.86
CA LEU A 556 -20.27 8.86 -17.77
C LEU A 556 -21.40 7.95 -18.29
N GLU A 557 -21.07 6.78 -18.85
CA GLU A 557 -22.06 5.93 -19.51
C GLU A 557 -22.79 5.03 -18.51
N GLU A 558 -24.11 5.20 -18.43
CA GLU A 558 -25.01 4.21 -17.83
C GLU A 558 -24.77 2.85 -18.51
N MET A 559 -24.12 1.92 -17.80
CA MET A 559 -24.17 0.53 -18.20
C MET A 559 -25.60 0.07 -17.99
N THR A 560 -26.37 -0.04 -19.09
CA THR A 560 -27.76 -0.51 -19.00
C THR A 560 -27.81 -1.82 -18.21
N PRO A 561 -28.49 -1.85 -17.05
CA PRO A 561 -28.58 -3.06 -16.25
C PRO A 561 -29.23 -4.14 -17.10
N VAL A 562 -28.50 -5.20 -17.44
CA VAL A 562 -29.13 -6.44 -17.87
C VAL A 562 -29.73 -7.05 -16.61
N SER A 563 -30.96 -6.66 -16.27
CA SER A 563 -31.65 -7.20 -15.11
C SER A 563 -31.91 -8.69 -15.35
N PRO A 564 -31.23 -9.63 -14.66
CA PRO A 564 -31.58 -11.02 -14.79
C PRO A 564 -32.97 -11.22 -14.16
N PRO A 565 -33.84 -12.05 -14.73
CA PRO A 565 -35.14 -12.33 -14.14
C PRO A 565 -34.94 -12.88 -12.71
N ILE A 566 -35.52 -12.21 -11.71
CA ILE A 566 -35.59 -12.74 -10.35
C ILE A 566 -36.37 -14.05 -10.44
N ALA A 567 -35.72 -15.16 -10.10
CA ALA A 567 -36.31 -16.49 -10.14
C ALA A 567 -36.58 -16.99 -8.72
N LEU A 568 -37.73 -17.64 -8.52
CA LEU A 568 -38.12 -18.19 -7.23
C LEU A 568 -37.02 -19.16 -6.78
N SER A 569 -36.37 -18.94 -5.65
CA SER A 569 -35.20 -19.74 -5.28
C SER A 569 -35.29 -20.20 -3.83
N LEU A 570 -34.89 -21.45 -3.58
CA LEU A 570 -34.70 -21.99 -2.24
C LEU A 570 -33.21 -22.28 -2.06
N PHE A 571 -32.59 -21.75 -1.02
CA PHE A 571 -31.15 -21.86 -0.77
C PHE A 571 -30.82 -23.03 0.15
N GLN A 572 -29.57 -23.46 0.11
CA GLN A 572 -29.04 -24.41 1.08
C GLN A 572 -29.15 -23.81 2.49
N ASN A 573 -29.62 -24.59 3.47
CA ASN A 573 -29.67 -24.13 4.85
C ASN A 573 -28.23 -23.89 5.38
N VAL A 574 -28.06 -22.88 6.24
CA VAL A 574 -26.74 -22.52 6.79
C VAL A 574 -26.79 -22.40 8.32
N PRO A 575 -25.92 -23.10 9.06
CA PRO A 575 -24.95 -24.08 8.56
C PRO A 575 -25.62 -25.38 8.05
N ASN A 576 -24.89 -26.18 7.26
CA ASN A 576 -25.27 -27.55 6.89
C ASN A 576 -24.01 -28.42 6.70
N PRO A 577 -23.77 -29.45 7.55
CA PRO A 577 -24.61 -29.88 8.67
C PRO A 577 -24.75 -28.82 9.77
N PHE A 578 -25.83 -28.85 10.54
CA PHE A 578 -26.01 -27.96 11.69
C PHE A 578 -26.17 -28.71 13.01
N HIS A 579 -25.77 -28.06 14.11
CA HIS A 579 -25.80 -28.65 15.46
C HIS A 579 -26.93 -28.09 16.33
N THR A 580 -27.01 -26.77 16.47
CA THR A 580 -27.97 -26.09 17.37
C THR A 580 -29.03 -25.29 16.62
N HIS A 581 -28.67 -24.64 15.52
CA HIS A 581 -29.56 -23.82 14.73
C HIS A 581 -29.12 -23.77 13.27
N THR A 582 -30.04 -23.45 12.37
CA THR A 582 -29.80 -23.23 10.95
C THR A 582 -30.75 -22.17 10.42
N SER A 583 -30.37 -21.53 9.32
CA SER A 583 -31.18 -20.55 8.61
C SER A 583 -31.47 -21.06 7.20
N ILE A 584 -32.72 -21.03 6.80
CA ILE A 584 -33.17 -21.42 5.46
C ILE A 584 -33.58 -20.15 4.71
N ARG A 585 -32.80 -19.78 3.69
CA ARG A 585 -33.09 -18.62 2.86
C ARG A 585 -33.92 -19.01 1.64
N PHE A 586 -34.79 -18.11 1.18
CA PHE A 586 -35.49 -18.24 -0.09
C PHE A 586 -35.80 -16.86 -0.69
N VAL A 587 -36.00 -16.79 -2.00
CA VAL A 587 -36.34 -15.56 -2.72
C VAL A 587 -37.69 -15.72 -3.40
N MET A 588 -38.59 -14.78 -3.13
CA MET A 588 -39.90 -14.64 -3.77
C MET A 588 -39.81 -13.70 -4.97
N THR A 589 -40.35 -14.14 -6.12
CA THR A 589 -40.39 -13.36 -7.37
C THR A 589 -41.48 -12.29 -7.39
N LYS A 590 -42.46 -12.42 -6.51
CA LYS A 590 -43.57 -11.49 -6.29
C LYS A 590 -44.21 -11.82 -4.95
N LYS A 591 -44.99 -10.89 -4.41
CA LYS A 591 -45.80 -11.14 -3.21
C LYS A 591 -46.76 -12.31 -3.43
N GLY A 592 -46.82 -13.26 -2.49
CA GLY A 592 -47.73 -14.41 -2.58
C GLY A 592 -47.64 -15.37 -1.41
N GLU A 593 -48.56 -16.34 -1.38
CA GLU A 593 -48.61 -17.41 -0.37
C GLU A 593 -47.48 -18.43 -0.58
N LEU A 594 -46.87 -18.86 0.52
CA LEU A 594 -45.88 -19.94 0.54
C LEU A 594 -46.00 -20.83 1.79
N SER A 595 -45.50 -22.05 1.65
CA SER A 595 -45.29 -22.99 2.76
C SER A 595 -43.85 -23.49 2.73
N LEU A 596 -43.14 -23.34 3.86
CA LEU A 596 -41.79 -23.87 4.07
C LEU A 596 -41.84 -24.92 5.18
N LYS A 597 -41.61 -26.18 4.82
CA LYS A 597 -41.70 -27.33 5.73
C LYS A 597 -40.46 -28.20 5.67
N VAL A 598 -40.17 -28.89 6.78
CA VAL A 598 -39.11 -29.89 6.90
C VAL A 598 -39.73 -31.28 6.98
N PHE A 599 -39.11 -32.25 6.32
CA PHE A 599 -39.55 -33.62 6.13
C PHE A 599 -38.43 -34.59 6.53
N ASP A 600 -38.81 -35.71 7.13
CA ASP A 600 -37.90 -36.85 7.28
C ASP A 600 -37.77 -37.65 5.96
N ILE A 601 -36.90 -38.67 5.95
CA ILE A 601 -36.65 -39.51 4.76
C ILE A 601 -37.89 -40.28 4.27
N SER A 602 -38.94 -40.40 5.10
CA SER A 602 -40.20 -41.04 4.73
C SER A 602 -41.22 -40.07 4.12
N GLY A 603 -40.88 -38.77 4.05
CA GLY A 603 -41.76 -37.71 3.56
C GLY A 603 -42.76 -37.20 4.59
N ARG A 604 -42.60 -37.56 5.87
CA ARG A 604 -43.43 -37.03 6.96
C ARG A 604 -42.93 -35.63 7.35
N VAL A 605 -43.84 -34.67 7.45
CA VAL A 605 -43.53 -33.32 7.96
C VAL A 605 -43.11 -33.42 9.43
N VAL A 606 -41.93 -32.92 9.75
CA VAL A 606 -41.39 -32.88 11.11
C VAL A 606 -41.38 -31.48 11.69
N ALA A 607 -41.31 -30.43 10.86
CA ALA A 607 -41.40 -29.04 11.28
C ALA A 607 -42.02 -28.16 10.19
N SER A 608 -42.80 -27.16 10.59
CA SER A 608 -43.40 -26.15 9.73
C SER A 608 -42.77 -24.79 10.04
N LEU A 609 -41.85 -24.35 9.18
CA LEU A 609 -41.02 -23.16 9.44
C LEU A 609 -41.72 -21.86 9.05
N TYR A 610 -42.61 -21.93 8.05
CA TYR A 610 -43.41 -20.78 7.62
C TYR A 610 -44.66 -21.24 6.87
N GLU A 611 -45.81 -20.66 7.20
CA GLU A 611 -47.03 -20.74 6.39
C GLU A 611 -47.70 -19.37 6.31
N GLY A 612 -47.86 -18.84 5.10
CA GLY A 612 -48.58 -17.59 4.86
C GLY A 612 -48.06 -16.78 3.68
N SER A 613 -48.41 -15.49 3.67
CA SER A 613 -48.06 -14.55 2.61
C SER A 613 -46.71 -13.87 2.85
N ALA A 614 -45.78 -13.96 1.89
CA ALA A 614 -44.51 -13.24 1.92
C ALA A 614 -44.44 -12.17 0.81
N SER A 615 -43.70 -11.08 1.06
CA SER A 615 -43.41 -10.04 0.07
C SER A 615 -42.46 -10.54 -1.02
N GLU A 616 -42.35 -9.80 -2.12
CA GLU A 616 -41.25 -9.98 -3.08
C GLU A 616 -39.90 -9.74 -2.40
N GLY A 617 -38.84 -10.43 -2.84
CA GLY A 617 -37.49 -10.31 -2.31
C GLY A 617 -37.00 -11.52 -1.50
N ALA A 618 -35.85 -11.35 -0.84
CA ALA A 618 -35.21 -12.39 -0.04
C ALA A 618 -35.83 -12.52 1.36
N HIS A 619 -35.94 -13.76 1.85
CA HIS A 619 -36.50 -14.12 3.14
C HIS A 619 -35.61 -15.14 3.84
N VAL A 620 -35.67 -15.16 5.17
CA VAL A 620 -34.91 -16.08 6.01
C VAL A 620 -35.81 -16.71 7.07
N ALA A 621 -35.89 -18.04 7.09
CA ALA A 621 -36.51 -18.79 8.18
C ALA A 621 -35.41 -19.34 9.11
N ARG A 622 -35.37 -18.89 10.35
CA ARG A 622 -34.46 -19.40 11.39
C ARG A 622 -35.10 -20.60 12.08
N TRP A 623 -34.31 -21.64 12.35
CA TRP A 623 -34.79 -22.87 12.96
C TRP A 623 -33.76 -23.50 13.90
N ASP A 624 -34.19 -23.99 15.05
CA ASP A 624 -33.35 -24.58 16.11
C ASP A 624 -33.28 -26.12 16.05
N GLY A 625 -33.77 -26.69 14.94
CA GLY A 625 -33.80 -28.13 14.72
C GLY A 625 -34.81 -28.87 15.60
N ARG A 626 -35.86 -28.20 16.10
CA ARG A 626 -36.97 -28.84 16.81
C ARG A 626 -38.14 -29.17 15.89
N THR A 627 -38.87 -30.22 16.24
CA THR A 627 -40.14 -30.58 15.60
C THR A 627 -41.26 -29.62 16.00
N ASP A 628 -42.39 -29.65 15.30
CA ASP A 628 -43.62 -28.92 15.69
C ASP A 628 -44.13 -29.29 17.10
N GLU A 629 -43.76 -30.49 17.61
CA GLU A 629 -44.05 -30.96 18.98
C GLU A 629 -43.04 -30.47 20.04
N GLY A 630 -42.03 -29.67 19.65
CA GLY A 630 -41.02 -29.07 20.54
C GLY A 630 -39.81 -29.95 20.88
N GLY A 631 -39.79 -31.22 20.46
CA GLY A 631 -38.65 -32.13 20.64
C GLY A 631 -37.50 -31.86 19.66
N PRO A 632 -36.22 -32.11 20.02
CA PRO A 632 -35.10 -31.99 19.08
C PRO A 632 -35.16 -33.09 18.02
N LEU A 633 -34.80 -32.76 16.77
CA LEU A 633 -34.55 -33.77 15.76
C LEU A 633 -33.27 -34.57 16.06
N PRO A 634 -33.28 -35.90 15.90
CA PRO A 634 -32.08 -36.71 15.97
C PRO A 634 -31.11 -36.41 14.82
N SER A 635 -29.84 -36.79 14.99
CA SER A 635 -28.83 -36.72 13.94
C SER A 635 -29.30 -37.50 12.71
N GLY A 636 -29.21 -36.89 11.53
CA GLY A 636 -29.70 -37.53 10.31
C GLY A 636 -29.88 -36.60 9.14
N VAL A 637 -30.33 -37.19 8.02
CA VAL A 637 -30.65 -36.46 6.79
C VAL A 637 -32.14 -36.13 6.77
N TYR A 638 -32.45 -34.87 6.48
CA TYR A 638 -33.81 -34.37 6.31
C TYR A 638 -33.91 -33.58 5.00
N PHE A 639 -35.13 -33.24 4.62
CA PHE A 639 -35.41 -32.42 3.45
C PHE A 639 -36.28 -31.25 3.86
N TYR A 640 -36.09 -30.10 3.25
CA TYR A 640 -37.00 -28.97 3.43
C TYR A 640 -37.49 -28.50 2.08
N SER A 641 -38.75 -28.12 2.03
CA SER A 641 -39.45 -27.82 0.80
C SER A 641 -40.17 -26.49 0.91
N LEU A 642 -39.88 -25.60 -0.05
CA LEU A 642 -40.59 -24.36 -0.29
C LEU A 642 -41.64 -24.62 -1.37
N THR A 643 -42.90 -24.40 -1.04
CA THR A 643 -44.03 -24.52 -1.97
C THR A 643 -44.68 -23.16 -2.14
N THR A 644 -44.77 -22.69 -3.38
CA THR A 644 -45.52 -21.49 -3.76
C THR A 644 -46.55 -21.84 -4.83
N ALA A 645 -47.37 -20.88 -5.25
CA ALA A 645 -48.27 -21.06 -6.39
C ALA A 645 -47.55 -21.36 -7.72
N GLU A 646 -46.25 -21.01 -7.84
CA GLU A 646 -45.48 -21.19 -9.07
C GLU A 646 -44.86 -22.58 -9.16
N ARG A 647 -44.23 -23.05 -8.07
CA ARG A 647 -43.59 -24.36 -7.99
C ARG A 647 -43.24 -24.76 -6.56
N THR A 648 -42.83 -26.01 -6.42
CA THR A 648 -42.19 -26.54 -5.20
C THR A 648 -40.70 -26.77 -5.46
N ILE A 649 -39.85 -26.32 -4.55
CA ILE A 649 -38.40 -26.54 -4.57
C ILE A 649 -38.02 -27.26 -3.26
N THR A 650 -37.22 -28.32 -3.35
CA THR A 650 -36.80 -29.12 -2.19
C THR A 650 -35.28 -29.20 -2.11
N LYS A 651 -34.73 -29.12 -0.91
CA LYS A 651 -33.29 -29.29 -0.64
C LYS A 651 -33.07 -30.22 0.55
N LYS A 652 -31.89 -30.84 0.57
CA LYS A 652 -31.44 -31.76 1.63
C LYS A 652 -30.75 -30.96 2.73
N LEU A 653 -30.99 -31.28 4.00
CA LEU A 653 -30.20 -30.79 5.14
C LEU A 653 -29.72 -31.94 6.02
N VAL A 654 -28.69 -31.71 6.82
CA VAL A 654 -28.10 -32.68 7.74
C VAL A 654 -28.08 -32.09 9.15
N VAL A 655 -28.63 -32.84 10.11
CA VAL A 655 -28.61 -32.51 11.54
C VAL A 655 -27.52 -33.34 12.22
N LEU A 656 -26.74 -32.71 13.08
CA LEU A 656 -25.80 -33.36 14.00
C LEU A 656 -26.20 -33.03 15.44
N ARG A 657 -26.28 -34.03 16.31
CA ARG A 657 -26.63 -33.93 17.74
C ARG A 657 -25.65 -34.74 18.57
#